data_AF-A0AAW6HCR9-F1
#
_entry.id   AF-A0AAW6HCR9-F1
#
_cell.length_a   1.000
_cell.length_b   1.000
_cell.length_c   1.000
_cell.angle_alpha   90.00
_cell.angle_beta   90.00
_cell.angle_gamma   90.00
#
_symmetry.space_group_name_H-M   'P 1'
#
loop_
_entity.id
_entity.type
_entity.pdbx_description
1 polymer ?
#
loop_
_entity_poly.entity_id
_entity_poly.type
_entity_poly.pdbx_seq_one_letter_code
_entity_poly.pdbx_strand_id
1 'polypeptide(L)'
;MIHTIIKYLLISTTLFFCSCHKPKTDIITPAKQLIERQIGERAQSIHFEYIEPSDGKDIFEVIASDGRLTLRGSSSVAICYAFHTYMKEACKSMKTWSGEHITSVMPWPDYELYEQVSPYELRYFLNVCTFGYTTPYWDWERWEKEIDRMALYGVNMPLATVASEAIAERVWLRMGLNKEEIREFFTAPAHLPWHRMGNLNKWDGPLSDAWQQNQIALQHQILTRMRELGMQPIAPAFAGFVPEGFVQKHPDTQFRHMRWGGFDEEYNAYVLPPDSPFFEEIGKLFVEEWEKEFGENTYYLSDSFNEMELPIDKEDKEAKYKLLAEYGETIYKSIAAGNPDAVWVTQGWTFGYQHSFWDKESLKALLSNVPDDKMIIIDLGNDYPKWVWNTEQTWKVHDGFYGKKWIFSYVPNFGGKNTMTGDLDMYASSSVKALRAANKGNLIGFGSAPEGLENNEVVYELLADMGWSSDSIDLDDWMKIYCEARYGGYPDAMEEAWKLFRKTAYSSLYSYPRFTWQTVISDQRRISKIDLSDDYLQAIRLYASCADELKSSELYRNDLIEFVSYYVAAKAENFYKQALKDDSENRVLAAQRNLQQTVDLLMDVDRLLASHPLYRLEEWVELARNSGTTLQEKDAYEANAKRLITSWGGIQEDYAARFWSGLIKDYYIPRIQLYFTKDRNKIREWEEQWITSPWSNSTTPFDDPVEAALSLIEKTNK
;
A
#
# COMPACT_ATOMS: atom_id res chain seq x y z
N MET A 1 59.80 -13.68 -64.05
CA MET A 1 59.41 -13.20 -62.71
C MET A 1 58.22 -12.27 -62.91
N ILE A 2 57.03 -12.82 -63.08
CA ILE A 2 55.99 -13.04 -62.04
C ILE A 2 55.20 -11.75 -61.73
N HIS A 3 53.99 -11.70 -62.33
CA HIS A 3 52.67 -11.25 -61.83
C HIS A 3 52.36 -9.78 -61.48
N THR A 4 51.51 -9.19 -62.33
CA THR A 4 50.17 -8.55 -62.12
C THR A 4 49.67 -8.28 -60.68
N ILE A 5 49.03 -7.11 -60.46
CA ILE A 5 47.81 -6.78 -59.63
C ILE A 5 47.57 -5.25 -59.79
N ILE A 6 46.57 -4.72 -60.50
CA ILE A 6 45.12 -4.51 -60.26
C ILE A 6 44.76 -3.70 -58.97
N LYS A 7 44.20 -2.50 -59.23
CA LYS A 7 43.29 -1.62 -58.45
C LYS A 7 42.88 -2.09 -57.05
N TYR A 8 42.95 -1.19 -56.04
CA TYR A 8 41.81 -0.94 -55.14
C TYR A 8 41.79 0.50 -54.61
N LEU A 9 40.59 1.07 -54.70
CA LEU A 9 40.10 2.31 -54.14
C LEU A 9 39.95 2.11 -52.62
N LEU A 10 40.59 2.92 -51.78
CA LEU A 10 40.33 2.94 -50.33
C LEU A 10 39.60 4.22 -50.00
N ILE A 11 38.27 4.11 -50.04
CA ILE A 11 37.35 5.02 -49.38
C ILE A 11 37.57 4.81 -47.88
N SER A 12 38.10 5.82 -47.20
CA SER A 12 38.06 5.88 -45.73
C SER A 12 36.64 6.26 -45.33
N THR A 13 35.79 5.25 -45.11
CA THR A 13 34.55 5.40 -44.36
C THR A 13 34.92 5.59 -42.90
N THR A 14 35.00 6.85 -42.49
CA THR A 14 34.91 7.22 -41.08
C THR A 14 33.50 6.86 -40.63
N LEU A 15 33.33 5.67 -40.05
CA LEU A 15 32.15 5.32 -39.28
C LEU A 15 32.15 6.23 -38.05
N PHE A 16 31.52 7.39 -38.19
CA PHE A 16 30.90 8.06 -37.05
C PHE A 16 29.91 7.06 -36.47
N PHE A 17 30.33 6.35 -35.42
CA PHE A 17 29.37 5.90 -34.42
C PHE A 17 28.75 7.20 -33.87
N CYS A 18 27.65 7.63 -34.48
CA CYS A 18 26.62 8.36 -33.76
C CYS A 18 26.19 7.42 -32.65
N SER A 19 26.89 7.49 -31.52
CA SER A 19 26.32 7.14 -30.25
C SER A 19 25.08 8.03 -30.15
N CYS A 20 23.91 7.44 -30.39
CA CYS A 20 22.64 8.04 -30.02
C CYS A 20 22.69 8.25 -28.50
N HIS A 21 23.32 9.33 -28.07
CA HIS A 21 23.07 9.90 -26.77
C HIS A 21 21.60 10.25 -26.82
N LYS A 22 20.75 9.39 -26.23
CA LYS A 22 19.45 9.85 -25.74
C LYS A 22 19.74 11.17 -25.03
N PRO A 23 19.04 12.27 -25.36
CA PRO A 23 19.27 13.53 -24.66
C PRO A 23 19.22 13.21 -23.16
N LYS A 24 20.25 13.62 -22.40
CA LYS A 24 20.25 13.44 -20.94
C LYS A 24 18.93 14.02 -20.46
N THR A 25 18.00 13.16 -20.05
CA THR A 25 16.67 13.57 -19.60
C THR A 25 16.91 14.57 -18.48
N ASP A 26 16.25 15.73 -18.53
CA ASP A 26 16.39 16.73 -17.48
C ASP A 26 15.82 16.18 -16.18
N ILE A 27 16.70 15.65 -15.32
CA ILE A 27 16.34 15.12 -14.00
C ILE A 27 16.24 16.22 -12.93
N ILE A 28 16.81 17.40 -13.19
CA ILE A 28 16.93 18.45 -12.18
C ILE A 28 15.61 19.21 -12.07
N THR A 29 14.99 19.58 -13.19
CA THR A 29 13.75 20.37 -13.18
C THR A 29 12.62 19.66 -12.42
N PRO A 30 12.32 18.36 -12.65
CA PRO A 30 11.24 17.67 -11.93
C PRO A 30 11.48 17.55 -10.41
N ALA A 31 12.74 17.35 -10.00
CA ALA A 31 13.13 17.30 -8.59
C ALA A 31 13.03 18.69 -7.94
N LYS A 32 13.49 19.74 -8.64
CA LYS A 32 13.39 21.12 -8.17
C LYS A 32 11.94 21.56 -7.99
N GLN A 33 11.06 21.28 -8.95
CA GLN A 33 9.62 21.58 -8.85
C GLN A 33 8.96 20.86 -7.67
N LEU A 34 9.36 19.60 -7.42
CA LEU A 34 8.91 18.87 -6.24
C LEU A 34 9.34 19.59 -4.96
N ILE A 35 10.62 19.94 -4.84
CA ILE A 35 11.17 20.59 -3.65
C ILE A 35 10.57 21.99 -3.47
N GLU A 36 10.27 22.71 -4.55
CA GLU A 36 9.51 23.98 -4.51
C GLU A 36 8.12 23.79 -3.88
N ARG A 37 7.42 22.68 -4.15
CA ARG A 37 6.16 22.38 -3.44
C ARG A 37 6.35 22.04 -1.96
N GLN A 38 7.54 21.59 -1.56
CA GLN A 38 7.83 21.28 -0.15
C GLN A 38 8.18 22.53 0.66
N ILE A 39 8.99 23.44 0.12
CA ILE A 39 9.57 24.57 0.88
C ILE A 39 9.42 25.95 0.21
N GLY A 40 8.64 26.04 -0.87
CA GLY A 40 8.40 27.28 -1.61
C GLY A 40 9.65 27.84 -2.29
N GLU A 41 9.72 29.18 -2.37
CA GLU A 41 10.80 29.90 -3.06
C GLU A 41 12.20 29.63 -2.49
N ARG A 42 12.30 29.08 -1.27
CA ARG A 42 13.57 28.70 -0.66
C ARG A 42 14.34 27.68 -1.50
N ALA A 43 13.62 26.85 -2.26
CA ALA A 43 14.22 25.91 -3.22
C ALA A 43 15.11 26.58 -4.28
N GLN A 44 14.89 27.87 -4.60
CA GLN A 44 15.75 28.63 -5.53
C GLN A 44 17.17 28.86 -5.01
N SER A 45 17.38 28.74 -3.69
CA SER A 45 18.70 28.90 -3.07
C SER A 45 19.53 27.61 -3.06
N ILE A 46 18.95 26.49 -3.52
CA ILE A 46 19.60 25.18 -3.57
C ILE A 46 20.29 25.01 -4.93
N HIS A 47 21.54 24.57 -4.91
CA HIS A 47 22.24 24.14 -6.11
C HIS A 47 21.97 22.66 -6.38
N PHE A 48 21.61 22.32 -7.60
CA PHE A 48 21.33 20.95 -8.03
C PHE A 48 22.33 20.53 -9.09
N GLU A 49 22.86 19.32 -8.97
CA GLU A 49 23.83 18.78 -9.93
C GLU A 49 23.59 17.30 -10.19
N TYR A 50 23.77 16.91 -11.44
CA TYR A 50 23.71 15.51 -11.86
C TYR A 50 25.08 14.84 -11.59
N ILE A 51 25.05 13.64 -11.03
CA ILE A 51 26.21 12.73 -10.94
C ILE A 51 25.89 11.40 -11.61
N GLU A 52 26.90 10.73 -12.18
CA GLU A 52 26.68 9.45 -12.85
C GLU A 52 26.30 8.36 -11.84
N PRO A 53 25.37 7.44 -12.16
CA PRO A 53 25.01 6.32 -11.29
C PRO A 53 26.21 5.42 -10.98
N SER A 54 26.21 4.82 -9.79
CA SER A 54 27.26 3.86 -9.38
C SER A 54 26.85 2.45 -9.77
N ASP A 55 27.55 1.83 -10.73
CA ASP A 55 27.23 0.49 -11.25
C ASP A 55 25.76 0.33 -11.67
N GLY A 56 25.19 1.38 -12.28
CA GLY A 56 23.79 1.41 -12.71
C GLY A 56 22.77 1.61 -11.58
N LYS A 57 23.21 1.83 -10.34
CA LYS A 57 22.37 2.11 -9.17
C LYS A 57 22.37 3.59 -8.83
N ASP A 58 21.28 4.01 -8.20
CA ASP A 58 21.15 5.40 -7.81
C ASP A 58 22.13 5.78 -6.71
N ILE A 59 22.68 6.98 -6.84
CA ILE A 59 23.62 7.61 -5.92
C ILE A 59 23.19 9.06 -5.66
N PHE A 60 23.46 9.54 -4.45
CA PHE A 60 23.31 10.96 -4.11
C PHE A 60 24.42 11.49 -3.19
N GLU A 61 24.55 12.82 -3.14
CA GLU A 61 25.38 13.56 -2.18
C GLU A 61 24.63 14.78 -1.66
N VAL A 62 24.94 15.17 -0.42
CA VAL A 62 24.47 16.40 0.22
C VAL A 62 25.67 17.18 0.74
N ILE A 63 25.82 18.42 0.29
CA ILE A 63 26.91 19.30 0.69
C ILE A 63 26.32 20.65 1.07
N ALA A 64 26.35 20.98 2.36
CA ALA A 64 25.96 22.27 2.88
C ALA A 64 27.12 22.90 3.64
N SER A 65 27.56 24.08 3.19
CA SER A 65 28.62 24.87 3.83
C SER A 65 28.44 26.35 3.53
N ASP A 66 28.86 27.21 4.47
CA ASP A 66 28.75 28.67 4.36
C ASP A 66 27.35 29.15 3.95
N GLY A 67 26.32 28.43 4.41
CA GLY A 67 24.93 28.71 4.11
C GLY A 67 24.47 28.45 2.69
N ARG A 68 25.16 27.59 1.93
CA ARG A 68 24.75 27.14 0.60
C ARG A 68 24.56 25.64 0.61
N LEU A 69 23.39 25.17 0.14
CA LEU A 69 23.09 23.76 -0.03
C LEU A 69 23.29 23.33 -1.47
N THR A 70 24.04 22.25 -1.68
CA THR A 70 24.16 21.54 -2.96
C THR A 70 23.64 20.12 -2.80
N LEU A 71 22.70 19.73 -3.65
CA LEU A 71 22.17 18.38 -3.75
C LEU A 71 22.59 17.76 -5.08
N ARG A 72 23.20 16.57 -5.01
CA ARG A 72 23.65 15.84 -6.20
C ARG A 72 22.96 14.50 -6.27
N GLY A 73 22.58 14.08 -7.47
CA GLY A 73 22.02 12.74 -7.64
C GLY A 73 22.05 12.23 -9.08
N SER A 74 21.94 10.92 -9.23
CA SER A 74 21.87 10.24 -10.54
C SER A 74 20.50 10.25 -11.18
N SER A 75 19.45 10.53 -10.40
CA SER A 75 18.06 10.58 -10.84
C SER A 75 17.28 11.65 -10.06
N SER A 76 16.11 12.05 -10.56
CA SER A 76 15.24 13.00 -9.85
C SER A 76 14.87 12.47 -8.46
N VAL A 77 14.57 11.17 -8.36
CA VAL A 77 14.30 10.47 -7.10
C VAL A 77 15.49 10.51 -6.15
N ALA A 78 16.72 10.30 -6.64
CA ALA A 78 17.92 10.40 -5.80
C ALA A 78 18.11 11.82 -5.23
N ILE A 79 17.85 12.86 -6.04
CA ILE A 79 17.90 14.27 -5.59
C ILE A 79 16.81 14.54 -4.53
N CYS A 80 15.59 14.06 -4.75
CA CYS A 80 14.48 14.22 -3.81
C CYS A 80 14.78 13.51 -2.48
N TYR A 81 15.35 12.31 -2.52
CA TYR A 81 15.76 11.59 -1.33
C TYR A 81 16.92 12.29 -0.60
N ALA A 82 17.91 12.82 -1.32
CA ALA A 82 18.98 13.64 -0.75
C ALA A 82 18.42 14.86 0.01
N PHE A 83 17.42 15.53 -0.57
CA PHE A 83 16.69 16.61 0.09
C PHE A 83 15.98 16.11 1.36
N HIS A 84 15.25 14.99 1.28
CA HIS A 84 14.56 14.40 2.44
C HIS A 84 15.56 14.08 3.59
N THR A 85 16.68 13.41 3.29
CA THR A 85 17.75 13.11 4.25
C THR A 85 18.29 14.39 4.89
N TYR A 86 18.61 15.41 4.10
CA TYR A 86 19.12 16.67 4.62
C TYR A 86 18.11 17.40 5.52
N MET A 87 16.84 17.43 5.12
CA MET A 87 15.78 18.04 5.93
C MET A 87 15.61 17.31 7.26
N LYS A 88 15.64 15.97 7.25
CA LYS A 88 15.52 15.14 8.45
C LYS A 88 16.73 15.30 9.38
N GLU A 89 17.94 15.13 8.87
CA GLU A 89 19.14 15.01 9.70
C GLU A 89 19.72 16.37 10.12
N ALA A 90 19.86 17.30 9.16
CA ALA A 90 20.52 18.58 9.38
C ALA A 90 19.52 19.67 9.80
N CYS A 91 18.35 19.73 9.13
CA CYS A 91 17.33 20.73 9.44
C CYS A 91 16.37 20.30 10.57
N LYS A 92 16.44 19.05 11.04
CA LYS A 92 15.50 18.53 12.05
C LYS A 92 14.04 18.80 11.67
N SER A 93 13.70 18.49 10.42
CA SER A 93 12.41 18.79 9.82
C SER A 93 11.85 17.54 9.12
N MET A 94 10.52 17.37 9.18
CA MET A 94 9.82 16.22 8.61
C MET A 94 8.43 16.61 8.13
N LYS A 95 7.98 15.98 7.03
CA LYS A 95 6.62 16.13 6.50
C LYS A 95 6.03 14.75 6.18
N THR A 96 4.95 14.40 6.87
CA THR A 96 4.30 13.08 6.78
C THR A 96 2.84 13.22 6.31
N TRP A 97 2.06 12.13 6.28
CA TRP A 97 0.64 12.23 5.89
C TRP A 97 -0.13 13.05 6.92
N SER A 98 0.23 12.92 8.20
CA SER A 98 -0.44 13.56 9.32
C SER A 98 -0.05 15.03 9.57
N GLY A 99 0.91 15.60 8.83
CA GLY A 99 1.26 17.02 8.99
C GLY A 99 2.74 17.29 8.74
N GLU A 100 3.24 18.38 9.32
CA GLU A 100 4.64 18.76 9.17
C GLU A 100 5.23 19.39 10.43
N HIS A 101 6.53 19.20 10.60
CA HIS A 101 7.38 19.96 11.51
C HIS A 101 8.55 20.50 10.70
N ILE A 102 8.52 21.79 10.39
CA ILE A 102 9.53 22.45 9.56
C ILE A 102 10.23 23.54 10.37
N THR A 103 11.56 23.47 10.45
CA THR A 103 12.37 24.52 11.06
C THR A 103 12.79 25.54 10.01
N SER A 104 12.68 26.83 10.33
CA SER A 104 13.10 27.93 9.44
C SER A 104 14.56 28.32 9.71
N VAL A 105 15.47 27.35 9.70
CA VAL A 105 16.90 27.62 9.97
C VAL A 105 17.53 28.25 8.74
N MET A 106 17.98 29.50 8.89
CA MET A 106 18.78 30.24 7.92
C MET A 106 20.02 30.80 8.61
N PRO A 107 21.23 30.71 8.02
CA PRO A 107 21.55 30.04 6.74
C PRO A 107 21.33 28.51 6.77
N TRP A 108 21.47 27.84 5.62
CA TRP A 108 21.43 26.37 5.54
C TRP A 108 22.45 25.75 6.52
N PRO A 109 22.05 24.82 7.42
CA PRO A 109 22.97 24.15 8.35
C PRO A 109 24.09 23.40 7.64
N ASP A 110 25.31 23.45 8.19
CA ASP A 110 26.42 22.69 7.63
C ASP A 110 26.17 21.18 7.75
N TYR A 111 26.40 20.45 6.67
CA TYR A 111 26.19 19.01 6.58
C TYR A 111 26.92 18.44 5.36
N GLU A 112 27.57 17.30 5.53
CA GLU A 112 28.32 16.63 4.47
C GLU A 112 27.98 15.15 4.47
N LEU A 113 27.48 14.66 3.33
CA LEU A 113 27.19 13.27 3.08
C LEU A 113 27.55 12.95 1.64
N TYR A 114 28.55 12.09 1.46
CA TYR A 114 29.12 11.74 0.15
C TYR A 114 28.80 10.30 -0.24
N GLU A 115 28.74 10.07 -1.55
CA GLU A 115 28.69 8.75 -2.20
C GLU A 115 27.66 7.77 -1.61
N GLN A 116 26.44 8.24 -1.31
CA GLN A 116 25.38 7.35 -0.82
C GLN A 116 24.74 6.59 -1.96
N VAL A 117 25.04 5.30 -2.07
CA VAL A 117 24.58 4.42 -3.14
C VAL A 117 23.51 3.47 -2.60
N SER A 118 22.34 3.45 -3.24
CA SER A 118 21.34 2.40 -2.99
C SER A 118 21.92 1.05 -3.40
N PRO A 119 21.84 -0.01 -2.55
CA PRO A 119 22.26 -1.34 -2.97
C PRO A 119 21.28 -1.98 -3.99
N TYR A 120 20.10 -1.37 -4.16
CA TYR A 120 18.99 -1.82 -5.00
C TYR A 120 18.84 -0.98 -6.27
N GLU A 121 18.49 -1.63 -7.39
CA GLU A 121 18.13 -0.96 -8.65
C GLU A 121 16.71 -0.39 -8.57
N LEU A 122 15.79 -1.16 -7.97
CA LEU A 122 14.36 -0.85 -7.89
C LEU A 122 13.91 -0.69 -6.44
N ARG A 123 13.16 0.38 -6.18
CA ARG A 123 12.45 0.65 -4.93
C ARG A 123 10.96 0.69 -5.24
N TYR A 124 10.31 -0.42 -4.96
CA TYR A 124 8.91 -0.71 -5.27
C TYR A 124 7.96 -0.18 -4.19
N PHE A 125 6.80 0.31 -4.61
CA PHE A 125 5.76 0.77 -3.70
C PHE A 125 4.34 0.52 -4.22
N LEU A 126 3.42 0.41 -3.25
CA LEU A 126 1.97 0.17 -3.35
C LEU A 126 1.56 -1.29 -3.61
N ASN A 127 0.61 -1.75 -2.81
CA ASN A 127 -0.11 -2.99 -3.03
C ASN A 127 -1.27 -2.76 -4.00
N VAL A 128 -1.73 -3.82 -4.69
CA VAL A 128 -3.01 -3.76 -5.42
C VAL A 128 -4.16 -3.36 -4.49
N CYS A 129 -4.16 -3.84 -3.24
CA CYS A 129 -5.18 -3.51 -2.23
C CYS A 129 -5.21 -2.02 -1.86
N THR A 130 -4.10 -1.28 -2.03
CA THR A 130 -4.04 0.16 -1.74
C THR A 130 -5.03 0.95 -2.59
N PHE A 131 -5.32 0.47 -3.81
CA PHE A 131 -6.30 1.06 -4.72
C PHE A 131 -7.75 0.88 -4.29
N GLY A 132 -8.02 0.10 -3.24
CA GLY A 132 -9.32 -0.03 -2.60
C GLY A 132 -9.34 0.59 -1.21
N TYR A 133 -8.38 0.25 -0.35
CA TYR A 133 -8.40 0.73 1.04
C TYR A 133 -7.88 2.15 1.23
N THR A 134 -7.31 2.80 0.22
CA THR A 134 -6.79 4.17 0.40
C THR A 134 -7.11 5.07 -0.78
N THR A 135 -6.81 4.65 -2.01
CA THR A 135 -6.84 5.57 -3.15
C THR A 135 -8.08 5.55 -4.06
N PRO A 136 -9.18 4.78 -3.83
CA PRO A 136 -10.20 4.62 -4.86
C PRO A 136 -10.86 5.94 -5.24
N TYR A 137 -10.93 6.91 -4.31
CA TYR A 137 -11.59 8.19 -4.49
C TYR A 137 -10.63 9.38 -4.46
N TRP A 138 -9.32 9.14 -4.60
CA TRP A 138 -8.34 10.23 -4.66
C TRP A 138 -8.46 11.00 -5.96
N ASP A 139 -8.40 12.33 -5.85
CA ASP A 139 -8.26 13.23 -6.99
C ASP A 139 -6.78 13.44 -7.35
N TRP A 140 -6.54 14.30 -8.34
CA TRP A 140 -5.19 14.63 -8.75
C TRP A 140 -4.37 15.30 -7.65
N GLU A 141 -4.96 16.22 -6.87
CA GLU A 141 -4.22 16.94 -5.83
C GLU A 141 -3.69 15.97 -4.77
N ARG A 142 -4.50 14.99 -4.37
CA ARG A 142 -4.05 13.94 -3.44
C ARG A 142 -3.01 13.01 -4.05
N TRP A 143 -3.15 12.65 -5.33
CA TRP A 143 -2.15 11.82 -6.03
C TRP A 143 -0.82 12.54 -6.22
N GLU A 144 -0.80 13.83 -6.55
CA GLU A 144 0.43 14.61 -6.68
C GLU A 144 1.22 14.62 -5.36
N LYS A 145 0.53 14.81 -4.23
CA LYS A 145 1.15 14.74 -2.88
C LYS A 145 1.74 13.35 -2.59
N GLU A 146 1.06 12.27 -3.01
CA GLU A 146 1.59 10.91 -2.81
C GLU A 146 2.81 10.63 -3.70
N ILE A 147 2.77 11.03 -4.97
CA ILE A 147 3.89 10.83 -5.91
C ILE A 147 5.11 11.65 -5.45
N ASP A 148 4.88 12.85 -4.90
CA ASP A 148 5.96 13.63 -4.31
C ASP A 148 6.57 12.92 -3.09
N ARG A 149 5.74 12.36 -2.19
CA ARG A 149 6.23 11.54 -1.07
C ARG A 149 7.00 10.31 -1.55
N MET A 150 6.50 9.61 -2.57
CA MET A 150 7.19 8.47 -3.19
C MET A 150 8.62 8.85 -3.62
N ALA A 151 8.78 9.97 -4.32
CA ALA A 151 10.11 10.44 -4.74
C ALA A 151 11.00 10.85 -3.55
N LEU A 152 10.43 11.52 -2.53
CA LEU A 152 11.15 11.86 -1.30
C LEU A 152 11.59 10.62 -0.51
N TYR A 153 10.88 9.50 -0.66
CA TYR A 153 11.21 8.21 -0.03
C TYR A 153 12.02 7.29 -0.95
N GLY A 154 12.53 7.80 -2.07
CA GLY A 154 13.40 7.03 -2.95
C GLY A 154 12.69 6.01 -3.86
N VAL A 155 11.36 6.00 -3.92
CA VAL A 155 10.59 5.09 -4.76
C VAL A 155 10.81 5.41 -6.23
N ASN A 156 11.17 4.40 -7.03
CA ASN A 156 11.32 4.52 -8.47
C ASN A 156 10.50 3.49 -9.27
N MET A 157 9.75 2.59 -8.61
CA MET A 157 8.94 1.56 -9.29
C MET A 157 7.55 1.41 -8.63
N PRO A 158 6.69 2.43 -8.66
CA PRO A 158 5.35 2.35 -8.06
C PRO A 158 4.37 1.57 -8.93
N LEU A 159 3.36 0.96 -8.31
CA LEU A 159 2.20 0.41 -9.04
C LEU A 159 1.29 1.54 -9.56
N ALA A 160 0.77 1.42 -10.79
CA ALA A 160 -0.08 2.44 -11.41
C ALA A 160 -1.27 1.79 -12.17
N THR A 161 -2.31 1.40 -11.43
CA THR A 161 -3.46 0.64 -11.98
C THR A 161 -4.75 1.45 -12.14
N VAL A 162 -4.71 2.78 -12.01
CA VAL A 162 -5.89 3.62 -12.26
C VAL A 162 -6.31 3.46 -13.73
N ALA A 163 -7.62 3.53 -14.00
CA ALA A 163 -8.25 3.34 -15.31
C ALA A 163 -8.15 1.92 -15.93
N SER A 164 -7.74 0.89 -15.17
CA SER A 164 -7.72 -0.50 -15.63
C SER A 164 -9.05 -0.94 -16.26
N GLU A 165 -10.18 -0.57 -15.63
CA GLU A 165 -11.52 -0.94 -16.08
C GLU A 165 -11.91 -0.24 -17.38
N ALA A 166 -11.40 0.97 -17.63
CA ALA A 166 -11.66 1.71 -18.86
C ALA A 166 -10.95 1.07 -20.05
N ILE A 167 -9.73 0.57 -19.83
CA ILE A 167 -8.99 -0.22 -20.83
C ILE A 167 -9.68 -1.58 -21.05
N ALA A 168 -10.09 -2.25 -19.97
CA ALA A 168 -10.85 -3.49 -20.07
C ALA A 168 -12.16 -3.31 -20.85
N GLU A 169 -12.92 -2.23 -20.64
CA GLU A 169 -14.15 -1.94 -21.39
C GLU A 169 -13.90 -1.88 -22.90
N ARG A 170 -12.81 -1.22 -23.34
CA ARG A 170 -12.43 -1.17 -24.76
C ARG A 170 -12.12 -2.54 -25.32
N VAL A 171 -11.39 -3.37 -24.57
CA VAL A 171 -11.08 -4.74 -24.97
C VAL A 171 -12.35 -5.57 -25.11
N TRP A 172 -13.25 -5.54 -24.11
CA TRP A 172 -14.48 -6.32 -24.14
C TRP A 172 -15.44 -5.90 -25.25
N LEU A 173 -15.51 -4.62 -25.59
CA LEU A 173 -16.25 -4.14 -26.77
C LEU A 173 -15.69 -4.75 -28.06
N ARG A 174 -14.36 -4.85 -28.20
CA ARG A 174 -13.71 -5.51 -29.35
C ARG A 174 -13.94 -7.02 -29.36
N MET A 175 -14.11 -7.63 -28.19
CA MET A 175 -14.52 -9.04 -28.03
C MET A 175 -16.02 -9.27 -28.25
N GLY A 176 -16.78 -8.24 -28.66
CA GLY A 176 -18.18 -8.37 -29.06
C GLY A 176 -19.19 -8.32 -27.90
N LEU A 177 -18.78 -7.87 -26.71
CA LEU A 177 -19.71 -7.53 -25.62
C LEU A 177 -20.34 -6.16 -25.84
N ASN A 178 -21.55 -5.95 -25.31
CA ASN A 178 -22.16 -4.63 -25.22
C ASN A 178 -21.79 -3.94 -23.90
N LYS A 179 -22.07 -2.64 -23.79
CA LYS A 179 -21.67 -1.85 -22.60
C LYS A 179 -22.35 -2.33 -21.32
N GLU A 180 -23.60 -2.77 -21.41
CA GLU A 180 -24.38 -3.25 -20.28
C GLU A 180 -23.76 -4.54 -19.70
N GLU A 181 -23.47 -5.52 -20.55
CA GLU A 181 -22.79 -6.79 -20.19
C GLU A 181 -21.43 -6.53 -19.51
N ILE A 182 -20.69 -5.53 -19.99
CA ILE A 182 -19.36 -5.18 -19.45
C ILE A 182 -19.48 -4.50 -18.10
N ARG A 183 -20.44 -3.58 -17.94
CA ARG A 183 -20.58 -2.80 -16.71
C ARG A 183 -21.07 -3.62 -15.54
N GLU A 184 -21.95 -4.57 -15.81
CA GLU A 184 -22.40 -5.53 -14.80
C GLU A 184 -21.24 -6.38 -14.26
N PHE A 185 -20.16 -6.58 -15.02
CA PHE A 185 -18.99 -7.33 -14.58
C PHE A 185 -18.16 -6.59 -13.52
N PHE A 186 -18.03 -5.26 -13.63
CA PHE A 186 -17.21 -4.47 -12.72
C PHE A 186 -17.85 -4.31 -11.33
N THR A 187 -17.02 -4.34 -10.29
CA THR A 187 -17.44 -3.91 -8.95
C THR A 187 -17.49 -2.38 -8.87
N ALA A 188 -18.02 -1.85 -7.77
CA ALA A 188 -17.84 -0.45 -7.40
C ALA A 188 -16.38 -0.07 -7.10
N PRO A 189 -16.03 1.24 -7.11
CA PRO A 189 -14.66 1.73 -7.01
C PRO A 189 -13.80 1.15 -5.88
N ALA A 190 -14.32 1.10 -4.66
CA ALA A 190 -13.54 0.69 -3.50
C ALA A 190 -13.20 -0.81 -3.53
N HIS A 191 -13.91 -1.62 -4.33
CA HIS A 191 -13.69 -3.06 -4.47
C HIS A 191 -12.89 -3.46 -5.72
N LEU A 192 -12.46 -2.50 -6.55
CA LEU A 192 -11.76 -2.78 -7.81
C LEU A 192 -10.47 -3.62 -7.67
N PRO A 193 -9.68 -3.55 -6.59
CA PRO A 193 -8.54 -4.46 -6.44
C PRO A 193 -8.93 -5.93 -6.53
N TRP A 194 -10.00 -6.35 -5.85
CA TRP A 194 -10.48 -7.73 -5.86
C TRP A 194 -11.15 -8.11 -7.17
N HIS A 195 -11.68 -7.13 -7.91
CA HIS A 195 -12.11 -7.32 -9.29
C HIS A 195 -10.92 -7.65 -10.21
N ARG A 196 -9.86 -6.85 -10.17
CA ARG A 196 -8.66 -7.02 -11.00
C ARG A 196 -7.95 -8.33 -10.71
N MET A 197 -7.95 -8.78 -9.45
CA MET A 197 -7.43 -10.07 -9.02
C MET A 197 -8.37 -11.26 -9.29
N GLY A 198 -9.56 -11.03 -9.86
CA GLY A 198 -10.53 -12.08 -10.19
C GLY A 198 -11.27 -12.68 -9.00
N ASN A 199 -11.17 -12.05 -7.82
CA ASN A 199 -11.79 -12.53 -6.60
C ASN A 199 -13.28 -12.15 -6.51
N LEU A 200 -13.67 -10.98 -7.03
CA LEU A 200 -15.00 -10.41 -6.84
C LEU A 200 -15.47 -9.60 -8.05
N ASN A 201 -16.67 -9.85 -8.52
CA ASN A 201 -17.30 -9.16 -9.65
C ASN A 201 -18.68 -8.64 -9.26
N LYS A 202 -19.21 -7.69 -10.02
CA LYS A 202 -20.56 -7.09 -9.90
C LYS A 202 -20.85 -6.33 -8.59
N TRP A 203 -20.22 -6.68 -7.48
CA TRP A 203 -20.51 -6.18 -6.12
C TRP A 203 -20.49 -4.65 -6.02
N ASP A 204 -21.59 -4.08 -5.52
CA ASP A 204 -21.88 -2.64 -5.41
C ASP A 204 -21.83 -1.84 -6.75
N GLY A 205 -21.51 -2.49 -7.88
CA GLY A 205 -21.45 -1.85 -9.20
C GLY A 205 -22.84 -1.44 -9.74
N PRO A 206 -22.93 -0.94 -10.98
CA PRO A 206 -21.88 -0.83 -11.99
C PRO A 206 -21.09 0.50 -11.96
N LEU A 207 -19.99 0.57 -12.73
CA LEU A 207 -19.28 1.83 -13.04
C LEU A 207 -19.99 2.63 -14.14
N SER A 208 -19.93 3.97 -14.05
CA SER A 208 -20.52 4.88 -15.03
C SER A 208 -19.53 5.31 -16.13
N ASP A 209 -20.03 5.87 -17.25
CA ASP A 209 -19.16 6.50 -18.26
C ASP A 209 -18.33 7.64 -17.66
N ALA A 210 -18.92 8.43 -16.77
CA ALA A 210 -18.25 9.55 -16.11
C ALA A 210 -17.08 9.06 -15.24
N TRP A 211 -17.28 7.97 -14.50
CA TRP A 211 -16.20 7.30 -13.77
C TRP A 211 -15.04 6.93 -14.70
N GLN A 212 -15.32 6.17 -15.76
CA GLN A 212 -14.27 5.69 -16.68
C GLN A 212 -13.48 6.85 -17.31
N GLN A 213 -14.16 7.91 -17.73
CA GLN A 213 -13.53 9.10 -18.32
C GLN A 213 -12.66 9.85 -17.31
N ASN A 214 -13.15 10.03 -16.09
CA ASN A 214 -12.40 10.70 -15.02
C ASN A 214 -11.15 9.90 -14.62
N GLN A 215 -11.26 8.57 -14.54
CA GLN A 215 -10.11 7.71 -14.22
C GLN A 215 -9.05 7.74 -15.32
N ILE A 216 -9.43 7.77 -16.60
CA ILE A 216 -8.47 7.96 -17.72
C ILE A 216 -7.73 9.29 -17.55
N ALA A 217 -8.44 10.38 -17.33
CA ALA A 217 -7.83 11.70 -17.15
C ALA A 217 -6.86 11.72 -15.96
N LEU A 218 -7.25 11.12 -14.84
CA LEU A 218 -6.41 11.00 -13.65
C LEU A 218 -5.15 10.17 -13.92
N GLN A 219 -5.28 9.03 -14.58
CA GLN A 219 -4.14 8.16 -14.87
C GLN A 219 -3.11 8.81 -15.80
N HIS A 220 -3.55 9.65 -16.75
CA HIS A 220 -2.64 10.48 -17.55
C HIS A 220 -1.77 11.39 -16.68
N GLN A 221 -2.37 12.05 -15.68
CA GLN A 221 -1.62 12.93 -14.76
C GLN A 221 -0.65 12.13 -13.89
N ILE A 222 -1.10 10.99 -13.34
CA ILE A 222 -0.28 10.08 -12.52
C ILE A 222 0.95 9.61 -13.31
N LEU A 223 0.75 9.03 -14.49
CA LEU A 223 1.86 8.49 -15.29
C LEU A 223 2.78 9.58 -15.81
N THR A 224 2.25 10.74 -16.16
CA THR A 224 3.07 11.89 -16.57
C THR A 224 4.01 12.28 -15.44
N ARG A 225 3.48 12.49 -14.23
CA ARG A 225 4.29 12.90 -13.07
C ARG A 225 5.30 11.85 -12.63
N MET A 226 4.90 10.57 -12.63
CA MET A 226 5.83 9.46 -12.35
C MET A 226 7.00 9.45 -13.35
N ARG A 227 6.71 9.59 -14.64
CA ARG A 227 7.75 9.61 -15.70
C ARG A 227 8.63 10.85 -15.67
N GLU A 228 8.08 12.03 -15.35
CA GLU A 228 8.88 13.25 -15.11
C GLU A 228 9.91 13.04 -14.00
N LEU A 229 9.53 12.35 -12.93
CA LEU A 229 10.42 12.00 -11.83
C LEU A 229 11.37 10.83 -12.15
N GLY A 230 11.31 10.27 -13.35
CA GLY A 230 12.13 9.13 -13.74
C GLY A 230 11.72 7.80 -13.10
N MET A 231 10.51 7.72 -12.53
CA MET A 231 9.95 6.47 -12.04
C MET A 231 9.54 5.55 -13.21
N GLN A 232 9.54 4.25 -12.95
CA GLN A 232 9.16 3.18 -13.87
C GLN A 232 7.89 2.50 -13.36
N PRO A 233 6.70 3.06 -13.67
CA PRO A 233 5.45 2.55 -13.13
C PRO A 233 5.13 1.13 -13.63
N ILE A 234 4.45 0.35 -12.79
CA ILE A 234 3.94 -0.97 -13.15
C ILE A 234 2.49 -0.81 -13.65
N ALA A 235 2.26 -1.12 -14.92
CA ALA A 235 0.95 -1.10 -15.55
C ALA A 235 0.21 -2.42 -15.27
N PRO A 236 -1.14 -2.46 -15.30
CA PRO A 236 -1.91 -3.70 -15.25
C PRO A 236 -1.77 -4.48 -16.58
N ALA A 237 -1.96 -5.79 -16.52
CA ALA A 237 -2.14 -6.66 -17.67
C ALA A 237 -3.26 -7.68 -17.41
N PHE A 238 -3.71 -8.33 -18.48
CA PHE A 238 -4.76 -9.34 -18.41
C PHE A 238 -4.32 -10.55 -17.57
N ALA A 239 -5.15 -10.94 -16.60
CA ALA A 239 -4.89 -12.05 -15.68
C ALA A 239 -5.73 -13.30 -15.96
N GLY A 240 -6.48 -13.34 -17.07
CA GLY A 240 -7.27 -14.51 -17.48
C GLY A 240 -8.75 -14.48 -17.08
N PHE A 241 -9.20 -13.49 -16.28
CA PHE A 241 -10.58 -13.40 -15.81
C PHE A 241 -11.50 -12.75 -16.84
N VAL A 242 -12.66 -13.35 -17.10
CA VAL A 242 -13.58 -12.93 -18.17
C VAL A 242 -15.00 -12.63 -17.65
N PRO A 243 -15.74 -11.71 -18.29
CA PRO A 243 -17.15 -11.46 -18.00
C PRO A 243 -18.05 -12.67 -18.30
N GLU A 244 -19.17 -12.76 -17.59
CA GLU A 244 -20.18 -13.81 -17.85
C GLU A 244 -20.74 -13.75 -19.27
N GLY A 245 -20.96 -12.53 -19.81
CA GLY A 245 -21.37 -12.35 -21.20
C GLY A 245 -20.39 -12.93 -22.21
N PHE A 246 -19.09 -12.98 -21.89
CA PHE A 246 -18.08 -13.64 -22.72
C PHE A 246 -18.24 -15.16 -22.66
N VAL A 247 -18.42 -15.71 -21.45
CA VAL A 247 -18.65 -17.15 -21.24
C VAL A 247 -19.85 -17.63 -22.04
N GLN A 248 -20.95 -16.89 -22.01
CA GLN A 248 -22.19 -17.24 -22.73
C GLN A 248 -22.01 -17.25 -24.26
N LYS A 249 -21.13 -16.39 -24.81
CA LYS A 249 -20.83 -16.32 -26.25
C LYS A 249 -19.83 -17.38 -26.72
N HIS A 250 -19.11 -18.02 -25.80
CA HIS A 250 -18.07 -19.00 -26.09
C HIS A 250 -18.30 -20.34 -25.37
N PRO A 251 -19.46 -21.01 -25.60
CA PRO A 251 -19.86 -22.21 -24.83
C PRO A 251 -18.93 -23.42 -25.02
N ASP A 252 -18.12 -23.44 -26.09
CA ASP A 252 -17.16 -24.51 -26.36
C ASP A 252 -15.84 -24.37 -25.55
N THR A 253 -15.62 -23.23 -24.87
CA THR A 253 -14.44 -23.02 -24.03
C THR A 253 -14.66 -23.56 -22.63
N GLN A 254 -13.68 -24.31 -22.12
CA GLN A 254 -13.69 -24.92 -20.78
C GLN A 254 -13.29 -23.91 -19.70
N PHE A 255 -14.12 -22.88 -19.48
CA PHE A 255 -13.90 -21.92 -18.40
C PHE A 255 -13.96 -22.60 -17.02
N ARG A 256 -13.16 -22.08 -16.09
CA ARG A 256 -13.18 -22.50 -14.69
C ARG A 256 -13.86 -21.42 -13.86
N HIS A 257 -14.82 -21.82 -13.04
CA HIS A 257 -15.49 -20.90 -12.12
C HIS A 257 -14.73 -20.87 -10.79
N MET A 258 -14.38 -19.67 -10.33
CA MET A 258 -13.61 -19.46 -9.11
C MET A 258 -14.56 -19.24 -7.92
N ARG A 259 -14.02 -19.33 -6.71
CA ARG A 259 -14.75 -18.98 -5.47
C ARG A 259 -13.82 -18.25 -4.54
N TRP A 260 -14.28 -17.15 -3.95
CA TRP A 260 -13.51 -16.40 -2.97
C TRP A 260 -14.41 -15.69 -1.95
N GLY A 261 -13.87 -15.46 -0.75
CA GLY A 261 -14.46 -14.54 0.24
C GLY A 261 -15.87 -14.86 0.73
N GLY A 262 -16.36 -16.09 0.52
CA GLY A 262 -17.69 -16.52 0.95
C GLY A 262 -18.84 -15.75 0.27
N PHE A 263 -18.60 -15.21 -0.92
CA PHE A 263 -19.63 -14.61 -1.76
C PHE A 263 -20.44 -15.68 -2.50
N ASP A 264 -21.69 -15.35 -2.80
CA ASP A 264 -22.53 -16.16 -3.67
C ASP A 264 -21.90 -16.31 -5.06
N GLU A 265 -22.21 -17.44 -5.72
CA GLU A 265 -21.56 -17.83 -6.98
C GLU A 265 -21.63 -16.74 -8.05
N GLU A 266 -22.72 -15.97 -8.11
CA GLU A 266 -22.94 -14.91 -9.10
C GLU A 266 -21.91 -13.77 -9.08
N TYR A 267 -21.19 -13.59 -7.96
CA TYR A 267 -20.18 -12.55 -7.77
C TYR A 267 -18.75 -13.05 -8.03
N ASN A 268 -18.55 -14.31 -8.40
CA ASN A 268 -17.22 -14.85 -8.62
C ASN A 268 -16.80 -14.79 -10.11
N ALA A 269 -15.51 -14.91 -10.38
CA ALA A 269 -14.98 -14.84 -11.74
C ALA A 269 -14.95 -16.20 -12.44
N TYR A 270 -15.03 -16.13 -13.76
CA TYR A 270 -14.58 -17.20 -14.64
C TYR A 270 -13.15 -16.92 -15.10
N VAL A 271 -12.31 -17.94 -15.13
CA VAL A 271 -10.94 -17.86 -15.66
C VAL A 271 -10.79 -18.74 -16.91
N LEU A 272 -10.08 -18.20 -17.91
CA LEU A 272 -9.72 -18.91 -19.12
C LEU A 272 -8.72 -20.05 -18.84
N PRO A 273 -8.85 -21.20 -19.51
CA PRO A 273 -7.79 -22.20 -19.49
C PRO A 273 -6.58 -21.68 -20.30
N PRO A 274 -5.34 -22.08 -19.94
CA PRO A 274 -4.13 -21.50 -20.52
C PRO A 274 -3.90 -21.90 -21.98
N ASP A 275 -4.56 -22.95 -22.47
CA ASP A 275 -4.55 -23.40 -23.86
C ASP A 275 -5.61 -22.70 -24.73
N SER A 276 -6.44 -21.83 -24.13
CA SER A 276 -7.41 -21.04 -24.89
C SER A 276 -6.72 -20.00 -25.76
N PRO A 277 -7.05 -19.92 -27.07
CA PRO A 277 -6.51 -18.88 -27.94
C PRO A 277 -6.91 -17.47 -27.50
N PHE A 278 -8.00 -17.34 -26.75
CA PHE A 278 -8.49 -16.06 -26.24
C PHE A 278 -7.56 -15.45 -25.19
N PHE A 279 -6.74 -16.24 -24.50
CA PHE A 279 -5.85 -15.69 -23.47
C PHE A 279 -4.79 -14.77 -24.08
N GLU A 280 -4.09 -15.24 -25.12
CA GLU A 280 -3.10 -14.44 -25.84
C GLU A 280 -3.75 -13.27 -26.56
N GLU A 281 -4.90 -13.48 -27.22
CA GLU A 281 -5.62 -12.43 -27.93
C GLU A 281 -6.06 -11.29 -26.99
N ILE A 282 -6.73 -11.60 -25.88
CA ILE A 282 -7.23 -10.60 -24.93
C ILE A 282 -6.06 -9.90 -24.24
N GLY A 283 -5.02 -10.64 -23.81
CA GLY A 283 -3.86 -10.04 -23.16
C GLY A 283 -3.10 -9.09 -24.08
N LYS A 284 -2.92 -9.47 -25.35
CA LYS A 284 -2.36 -8.59 -26.38
C LYS A 284 -3.19 -7.32 -26.55
N LEU A 285 -4.51 -7.46 -26.71
CA LEU A 285 -5.42 -6.32 -26.86
C LEU A 285 -5.38 -5.37 -25.66
N PHE A 286 -5.26 -5.91 -24.45
CA PHE A 286 -5.16 -5.10 -23.24
C PHE A 286 -3.89 -4.25 -23.23
N VAL A 287 -2.73 -4.85 -23.52
CA VAL A 287 -1.45 -4.13 -23.61
C VAL A 287 -1.51 -3.08 -24.73
N GLU A 288 -2.00 -3.44 -25.91
CA GLU A 288 -2.13 -2.51 -27.04
C GLU A 288 -3.04 -1.31 -26.73
N GLU A 289 -4.21 -1.52 -26.09
CA GLU A 289 -5.10 -0.43 -25.72
C GLU A 289 -4.54 0.41 -24.55
N TRP A 290 -3.83 -0.21 -23.61
CA TRP A 290 -3.12 0.52 -22.56
C TRP A 290 -2.05 1.45 -23.15
N GLU A 291 -1.15 0.94 -23.99
CA GLU A 291 -0.06 1.73 -24.57
C GLU A 291 -0.56 2.77 -25.57
N LYS A 292 -1.64 2.47 -26.29
CA LYS A 292 -2.30 3.45 -27.15
C LYS A 292 -2.87 4.63 -26.36
N GLU A 293 -3.40 4.39 -25.17
CA GLU A 293 -3.91 5.45 -24.31
C GLU A 293 -2.78 6.17 -23.57
N PHE A 294 -1.94 5.42 -22.86
CA PHE A 294 -1.02 5.95 -21.86
C PHE A 294 0.45 5.92 -22.28
N GLY A 295 0.78 5.44 -23.48
CA GLY A 295 2.14 5.24 -23.96
C GLY A 295 2.77 3.94 -23.47
N GLU A 296 3.89 3.57 -24.12
CA GLU A 296 4.64 2.35 -23.85
C GLU A 296 5.03 2.21 -22.37
N ASN A 297 5.01 0.97 -21.87
CA ASN A 297 5.41 0.66 -20.50
C ASN A 297 6.37 -0.55 -20.46
N THR A 298 7.28 -0.57 -19.49
CA THR A 298 8.23 -1.68 -19.35
C THR A 298 7.69 -2.80 -18.47
N TYR A 299 6.94 -2.49 -17.42
CA TYR A 299 6.53 -3.45 -16.40
C TYR A 299 5.02 -3.67 -16.40
N TYR A 300 4.60 -4.92 -16.42
CA TYR A 300 3.18 -5.29 -16.47
C TYR A 300 2.82 -6.30 -15.38
N LEU A 301 1.87 -5.96 -14.52
CA LEU A 301 1.37 -6.79 -13.44
C LEU A 301 0.27 -7.73 -13.95
N SER A 302 0.44 -9.04 -13.74
CA SER A 302 -0.62 -10.03 -13.99
C SER A 302 -0.55 -11.15 -12.94
N ASP A 303 -1.66 -11.38 -12.25
CA ASP A 303 -1.78 -12.35 -11.15
C ASP A 303 -3.09 -13.17 -11.27
N SER A 304 -3.00 -14.40 -11.78
CA SER A 304 -4.17 -15.25 -12.03
C SER A 304 -4.67 -16.06 -10.82
N PHE A 305 -3.87 -16.21 -9.76
CA PHE A 305 -4.15 -17.16 -8.67
C PHE A 305 -4.03 -16.55 -7.27
N ASN A 306 -4.26 -15.24 -7.14
CA ASN A 306 -4.18 -14.59 -5.83
C ASN A 306 -5.30 -15.08 -4.91
N GLU A 307 -4.92 -15.81 -3.84
CA GLU A 307 -5.83 -16.38 -2.82
C GLU A 307 -6.93 -17.32 -3.33
N MET A 308 -6.75 -17.89 -4.51
CA MET A 308 -7.73 -18.80 -5.11
C MET A 308 -7.19 -20.21 -5.22
N GLU A 309 -8.07 -21.21 -5.10
CA GLU A 309 -7.69 -22.60 -5.36
C GLU A 309 -7.72 -22.88 -6.86
N LEU A 310 -6.62 -23.39 -7.38
CA LEU A 310 -6.56 -23.94 -8.73
C LEU A 310 -7.40 -25.23 -8.79
N PRO A 311 -8.36 -25.36 -9.73
CA PRO A 311 -9.19 -26.56 -9.83
C PRO A 311 -8.42 -27.65 -10.58
N ILE A 312 -7.48 -28.28 -9.88
CA ILE A 312 -6.66 -29.40 -10.35
C ILE A 312 -6.79 -30.51 -9.31
N ASP A 313 -6.75 -31.77 -9.76
CA ASP A 313 -6.57 -32.88 -8.84
C ASP A 313 -5.21 -32.72 -8.13
N LYS A 314 -5.24 -32.58 -6.81
CA LYS A 314 -4.04 -32.34 -5.99
C LYS A 314 -3.11 -33.56 -5.98
N GLU A 315 -3.63 -34.75 -6.31
CA GLU A 315 -2.85 -36.00 -6.34
C GLU A 315 -2.16 -36.24 -7.71
N ASP A 316 -2.65 -35.62 -8.79
CA ASP A 316 -2.02 -35.70 -10.12
C ASP A 316 -0.93 -34.63 -10.27
N LYS A 317 0.24 -34.93 -9.73
CA LYS A 317 1.40 -34.03 -9.75
C LYS A 317 1.87 -33.69 -11.17
N GLU A 318 1.82 -34.64 -12.10
CA GLU A 318 2.28 -34.41 -13.47
C GLU A 318 1.35 -33.43 -14.20
N ALA A 319 0.04 -33.63 -14.10
CA ALA A 319 -0.95 -32.71 -14.64
C ALA A 319 -0.85 -31.33 -13.98
N LYS A 320 -0.66 -31.26 -12.65
CA LYS A 320 -0.45 -30.01 -11.92
C LYS A 320 0.73 -29.22 -12.47
N TYR A 321 1.91 -29.84 -12.57
CA TYR A 321 3.12 -29.14 -13.01
C TYR A 321 3.03 -28.73 -14.48
N LYS A 322 2.46 -29.57 -15.34
CA LYS A 322 2.22 -29.22 -16.74
C LYS A 322 1.31 -28.00 -16.86
N LEU A 323 0.19 -28.00 -16.14
CA LEU A 323 -0.76 -26.89 -16.18
C LEU A 323 -0.16 -25.59 -15.65
N LEU A 324 0.64 -25.65 -14.58
CA LEU A 324 1.34 -24.48 -14.04
C LEU A 324 2.34 -23.90 -15.05
N ALA A 325 3.13 -24.77 -15.71
CA ALA A 325 4.06 -24.33 -16.75
C ALA A 325 3.33 -23.68 -17.94
N GLU A 326 2.19 -24.24 -18.36
CA GLU A 326 1.34 -23.67 -19.41
C GLU A 326 0.79 -22.30 -19.01
N TYR A 327 0.31 -22.12 -17.76
CA TYR A 327 -0.13 -20.81 -17.28
C TYR A 327 1.00 -19.78 -17.29
N GLY A 328 2.18 -20.13 -16.76
CA GLY A 328 3.31 -19.21 -16.74
C GLY A 328 3.74 -18.79 -18.15
N GLU A 329 3.77 -19.74 -19.09
CA GLU A 329 4.07 -19.49 -20.50
C GLU A 329 3.02 -18.59 -21.16
N THR A 330 1.73 -18.90 -20.98
CA THR A 330 0.62 -18.18 -21.62
C THR A 330 0.48 -16.76 -21.08
N ILE A 331 0.60 -16.54 -19.76
CA ILE A 331 0.58 -15.20 -19.18
C ILE A 331 1.71 -14.35 -19.78
N TYR A 332 2.94 -14.85 -19.75
CA TYR A 332 4.09 -14.16 -20.32
C TYR A 332 3.88 -13.86 -21.82
N LYS A 333 3.47 -14.86 -22.61
CA LYS A 333 3.22 -14.68 -24.05
C LYS A 333 2.15 -13.65 -24.33
N SER A 334 1.07 -13.63 -23.55
CA SER A 334 -0.02 -12.66 -23.73
C SER A 334 0.45 -11.21 -23.56
N ILE A 335 1.36 -10.95 -22.61
CA ILE A 335 1.97 -9.63 -22.41
C ILE A 335 2.94 -9.33 -23.55
N ALA A 336 3.84 -10.28 -23.84
CA ALA A 336 4.87 -10.14 -24.88
C ALA A 336 4.29 -9.97 -26.30
N ALA A 337 3.09 -10.49 -26.54
CA ALA A 337 2.37 -10.36 -27.80
C ALA A 337 1.88 -8.92 -28.07
N GLY A 338 1.62 -8.14 -27.01
CA GLY A 338 1.34 -6.71 -27.09
C GLY A 338 2.61 -5.87 -27.09
N ASN A 339 3.57 -6.20 -26.21
CA ASN A 339 4.87 -5.54 -26.13
C ASN A 339 6.01 -6.58 -25.90
N PRO A 340 6.83 -6.90 -26.92
CA PRO A 340 7.92 -7.87 -26.80
C PRO A 340 9.03 -7.51 -25.79
N ASP A 341 9.16 -6.22 -25.48
CA ASP A 341 10.17 -5.71 -24.55
C ASP A 341 9.70 -5.74 -23.09
N ALA A 342 8.39 -5.90 -22.86
CA ALA A 342 7.78 -5.94 -21.53
C ALA A 342 8.36 -7.01 -20.60
N VAL A 343 8.31 -6.70 -19.31
CA VAL A 343 8.66 -7.57 -18.19
C VAL A 343 7.40 -7.86 -17.39
N TRP A 344 7.11 -9.15 -17.22
CA TRP A 344 6.01 -9.59 -16.36
C TRP A 344 6.39 -9.41 -14.89
N VAL A 345 5.56 -8.67 -14.15
CA VAL A 345 5.63 -8.55 -12.70
C VAL A 345 4.52 -9.40 -12.08
N THR A 346 4.83 -10.16 -11.03
CA THR A 346 3.84 -10.92 -10.26
C THR A 346 4.01 -10.70 -8.77
N GLN A 347 2.90 -10.67 -8.03
CA GLN A 347 2.89 -10.65 -6.58
C GLN A 347 3.22 -12.04 -6.02
N GLY A 348 4.29 -12.13 -5.23
CA GLY A 348 4.72 -13.37 -4.57
C GLY A 348 3.88 -13.78 -3.36
N TRP A 349 2.80 -13.05 -3.03
CA TRP A 349 1.93 -13.33 -1.87
C TRP A 349 1.43 -14.76 -1.86
N THR A 350 0.92 -15.24 -3.00
CA THR A 350 0.30 -16.57 -3.09
C THR A 350 1.29 -17.69 -2.77
N PHE A 351 2.57 -17.52 -3.10
CA PHE A 351 3.61 -18.53 -2.86
C PHE A 351 3.89 -18.74 -1.36
N GLY A 352 3.82 -17.68 -0.56
CA GLY A 352 3.93 -17.77 0.90
C GLY A 352 2.61 -18.14 1.59
N TYR A 353 1.51 -17.49 1.19
CA TYR A 353 0.19 -17.68 1.79
C TYR A 353 -0.32 -19.13 1.63
N GLN A 354 -0.19 -19.67 0.42
CA GLN A 354 -0.58 -21.05 0.08
C GLN A 354 0.65 -21.97 -0.04
N HIS A 355 1.65 -21.82 0.84
CA HIS A 355 2.91 -22.58 0.82
C HIS A 355 2.76 -24.11 0.78
N SER A 356 1.64 -24.65 1.29
CA SER A 356 1.32 -26.09 1.19
C SER A 356 1.05 -26.53 -0.25
N PHE A 357 0.49 -25.65 -1.08
CA PHE A 357 0.24 -25.89 -2.50
C PHE A 357 1.44 -25.47 -3.36
N TRP A 358 2.01 -24.30 -3.09
CA TRP A 358 3.17 -23.75 -3.80
C TRP A 358 4.47 -24.30 -3.23
N ASP A 359 4.66 -25.60 -3.36
CA ASP A 359 5.94 -26.25 -3.08
C ASP A 359 7.02 -25.87 -4.11
N LYS A 360 8.25 -26.35 -3.89
CA LYS A 360 9.40 -26.03 -4.75
C LYS A 360 9.13 -26.36 -6.23
N GLU A 361 8.61 -27.55 -6.48
CA GLU A 361 8.32 -28.09 -7.80
C GLU A 361 7.19 -27.32 -8.49
N SER A 362 6.15 -26.94 -7.75
CA SER A 362 5.00 -26.19 -8.28
C SER A 362 5.38 -24.80 -8.73
N LEU A 363 6.11 -24.04 -7.89
CA LEU A 363 6.57 -22.71 -8.29
C LEU A 363 7.60 -22.81 -9.41
N LYS A 364 8.52 -23.79 -9.37
CA LYS A 364 9.48 -23.99 -10.45
C LYS A 364 8.80 -24.32 -11.78
N ALA A 365 7.70 -25.07 -11.76
CA ALA A 365 6.91 -25.37 -12.95
C ALA A 365 6.27 -24.10 -13.53
N LEU A 366 5.62 -23.26 -12.70
CA LEU A 366 5.06 -21.97 -13.16
C LEU A 366 6.11 -21.10 -13.85
N LEU A 367 7.35 -21.11 -13.35
CA LEU A 367 8.42 -20.25 -13.84
C LEU A 367 9.21 -20.83 -15.02
N SER A 368 8.99 -22.10 -15.40
CA SER A 368 9.93 -22.86 -16.24
C SER A 368 10.02 -22.37 -17.68
N ASN A 369 8.92 -21.84 -18.22
CA ASN A 369 8.80 -21.45 -19.63
C ASN A 369 8.84 -19.93 -19.84
N VAL A 370 9.19 -19.19 -18.78
CA VAL A 370 9.36 -17.73 -18.82
C VAL A 370 10.85 -17.43 -18.90
N PRO A 371 11.33 -16.48 -19.71
CA PRO A 371 12.74 -16.06 -19.67
C PRO A 371 13.10 -15.39 -18.32
N ASP A 372 14.34 -15.54 -17.86
CA ASP A 372 14.78 -15.03 -16.55
C ASP A 372 14.80 -13.49 -16.48
N ASP A 373 15.13 -12.84 -17.60
CA ASP A 373 15.21 -11.39 -17.72
C ASP A 373 13.87 -10.72 -18.01
N LYS A 374 12.82 -11.50 -18.28
CA LYS A 374 11.46 -11.06 -18.64
C LYS A 374 10.44 -11.21 -17.50
N MET A 375 10.90 -11.46 -16.29
CA MET A 375 10.04 -11.59 -15.12
C MET A 375 10.65 -10.98 -13.85
N ILE A 376 9.81 -10.36 -13.03
CA ILE A 376 10.14 -9.91 -11.67
C ILE A 376 9.10 -10.47 -10.69
N ILE A 377 9.57 -11.09 -9.61
CA ILE A 377 8.73 -11.52 -8.49
C ILE A 377 8.84 -10.48 -7.38
N ILE A 378 7.71 -9.92 -6.96
CA ILE A 378 7.65 -9.11 -5.74
C ILE A 378 7.43 -10.04 -4.55
N ASP A 379 8.46 -10.33 -3.76
CA ASP A 379 8.31 -11.14 -2.55
C ASP A 379 7.61 -10.32 -1.46
N LEU A 380 6.28 -10.31 -1.54
CA LEU A 380 5.43 -9.20 -1.12
C LEU A 380 5.51 -8.89 0.37
N GLY A 381 5.50 -9.92 1.23
CA GLY A 381 5.33 -9.80 2.68
C GLY A 381 6.33 -10.62 3.47
N ASN A 382 7.59 -10.17 3.54
CA ASN A 382 8.66 -10.85 4.29
C ASN A 382 8.50 -10.80 5.82
N ASP A 383 7.52 -10.06 6.34
CA ASP A 383 7.05 -10.01 7.72
C ASP A 383 6.09 -11.15 8.09
N TYR A 384 5.30 -11.63 7.13
CA TYR A 384 4.25 -12.63 7.36
C TYR A 384 4.77 -14.03 7.73
N PRO A 385 5.85 -14.57 7.12
CA PRO A 385 6.40 -15.86 7.48
C PRO A 385 6.68 -15.99 8.98
N LYS A 386 7.29 -14.97 9.59
CA LYS A 386 7.61 -14.96 11.02
C LYS A 386 6.36 -14.81 11.90
N TRP A 387 5.47 -13.88 11.56
CA TRP A 387 4.44 -13.40 12.50
C TRP A 387 3.05 -13.99 12.29
N VAL A 388 2.75 -14.47 11.08
CA VAL A 388 1.40 -14.89 10.69
C VAL A 388 1.38 -16.35 10.30
N TRP A 389 2.29 -16.77 9.41
CA TRP A 389 2.29 -18.12 8.84
C TRP A 389 3.13 -19.12 9.65
N ASN A 390 4.06 -18.64 10.48
CA ASN A 390 5.05 -19.45 11.19
C ASN A 390 5.85 -20.36 10.25
N THR A 391 6.30 -19.79 9.14
CA THR A 391 7.11 -20.43 8.10
C THR A 391 8.46 -19.72 7.94
N GLU A 392 9.37 -20.32 7.14
CA GLU A 392 10.58 -19.62 6.69
C GLU A 392 10.23 -18.65 5.56
N GLN A 393 11.05 -17.59 5.38
CA GLN A 393 10.85 -16.61 4.31
C GLN A 393 10.77 -17.27 2.93
N THR A 394 9.78 -16.86 2.13
CA THR A 394 9.41 -17.48 0.84
C THR A 394 10.62 -17.57 -0.10
N TRP A 395 11.39 -16.50 -0.26
CA TRP A 395 12.57 -16.51 -1.12
C TRP A 395 13.62 -17.54 -0.69
N LYS A 396 13.78 -17.82 0.61
CA LYS A 396 14.70 -18.87 1.09
C LYS A 396 14.17 -20.25 0.77
N VAL A 397 12.86 -20.46 0.98
CA VAL A 397 12.20 -21.73 0.68
C VAL A 397 12.34 -22.07 -0.80
N HIS A 398 12.34 -21.08 -1.68
CA HIS A 398 12.42 -21.27 -3.14
C HIS A 398 13.78 -20.90 -3.74
N ASP A 399 14.85 -21.04 -2.97
CA ASP A 399 16.24 -20.90 -3.44
C ASP A 399 16.49 -19.59 -4.24
N GLY A 400 15.91 -18.47 -3.78
CA GLY A 400 16.03 -17.14 -4.38
C GLY A 400 15.40 -17.02 -5.77
N PHE A 401 14.38 -17.85 -6.03
CA PHE A 401 13.51 -17.94 -7.20
C PHE A 401 14.16 -18.31 -8.54
N TYR A 402 15.13 -19.23 -8.47
CA TYR A 402 15.54 -20.06 -9.62
C TYR A 402 16.07 -19.29 -10.84
N GLY A 403 16.70 -18.12 -10.62
CA GLY A 403 17.28 -17.28 -11.67
C GLY A 403 16.44 -16.03 -12.00
N LYS A 404 15.17 -16.01 -11.60
CA LYS A 404 14.29 -14.84 -11.79
C LYS A 404 14.78 -13.65 -10.96
N LYS A 405 14.57 -12.46 -11.50
CA LYS A 405 14.71 -11.20 -10.75
C LYS A 405 13.63 -11.14 -9.67
N TRP A 406 13.96 -10.62 -8.50
CA TRP A 406 12.98 -10.42 -7.45
C TRP A 406 13.28 -9.22 -6.54
N ILE A 407 12.24 -8.77 -5.86
CA ILE A 407 12.24 -7.62 -4.95
C ILE A 407 11.89 -8.10 -3.54
N PHE A 408 12.71 -7.70 -2.56
CA PHE A 408 12.44 -7.95 -1.15
C PHE A 408 11.45 -6.90 -0.62
N SER A 409 10.22 -7.29 -0.27
CA SER A 409 9.18 -6.37 0.18
C SER A 409 8.52 -6.80 1.50
N TYR A 410 7.85 -5.85 2.14
CA TYR A 410 7.03 -6.05 3.34
C TYR A 410 5.56 -5.68 3.09
N VAL A 411 4.63 -6.23 3.87
CA VAL A 411 3.22 -5.78 3.93
C VAL A 411 2.97 -5.21 5.32
N PRO A 412 3.42 -3.97 5.61
CA PRO A 412 3.38 -3.43 6.97
C PRO A 412 1.96 -3.08 7.45
N ASN A 413 0.97 -3.11 6.57
CA ASN A 413 -0.42 -2.83 6.89
C ASN A 413 -1.38 -3.76 6.13
N PHE A 414 -2.44 -4.21 6.82
CA PHE A 414 -3.50 -5.07 6.27
C PHE A 414 -4.88 -4.42 6.51
N GLY A 415 -5.65 -4.20 5.45
CA GLY A 415 -6.99 -3.58 5.47
C GLY A 415 -7.04 -2.08 5.82
N GLY A 416 -5.90 -1.38 5.90
CA GLY A 416 -5.86 0.03 6.30
C GLY A 416 -6.15 0.27 7.79
N LYS A 417 -6.03 -0.76 8.63
CA LYS A 417 -6.27 -0.66 10.08
C LYS A 417 -5.26 0.29 10.71
N ASN A 418 -5.69 1.08 11.70
CA ASN A 418 -4.89 2.19 12.23
C ASN A 418 -3.96 1.80 13.39
N THR A 419 -4.39 0.89 14.27
CA THR A 419 -3.69 0.68 15.55
C THR A 419 -2.26 0.18 15.36
N MET A 420 -1.39 0.50 16.33
CA MET A 420 0.05 0.27 16.24
C MET A 420 0.41 -1.19 16.03
N THR A 421 1.17 -1.47 14.96
CA THR A 421 1.75 -2.79 14.71
C THR A 421 2.95 -2.70 13.77
N GLY A 422 3.90 -3.62 13.92
CA GLY A 422 5.09 -3.71 13.09
C GLY A 422 6.25 -4.32 13.88
N ASP A 423 7.33 -4.69 13.19
CA ASP A 423 8.55 -5.20 13.83
C ASP A 423 9.72 -4.32 13.36
N LEU A 424 9.99 -3.24 14.10
CA LEU A 424 11.00 -2.25 13.69
C LEU A 424 12.40 -2.87 13.60
N ASP A 425 12.77 -3.78 14.52
CA ASP A 425 14.06 -4.48 14.48
C ASP A 425 14.19 -5.36 13.23
N MET A 426 13.10 -6.00 12.80
CA MET A 426 13.08 -6.75 11.56
C MET A 426 13.18 -5.83 10.33
N TYR A 427 12.41 -4.75 10.30
CA TYR A 427 12.43 -3.79 9.20
C TYR A 427 13.83 -3.18 9.02
N ALA A 428 14.52 -2.85 10.12
CA ALA A 428 15.87 -2.29 10.14
C ALA A 428 16.99 -3.27 9.71
N SER A 429 16.73 -4.59 9.57
CA SER A 429 17.81 -5.56 9.39
C SER A 429 17.57 -6.70 8.39
N SER A 430 16.33 -7.08 8.08
CA SER A 430 16.06 -8.30 7.32
C SER A 430 16.42 -8.21 5.84
N SER A 431 16.23 -7.06 5.20
CA SER A 431 16.61 -6.86 3.79
C SER A 431 18.14 -6.93 3.59
N VAL A 432 18.91 -6.47 4.57
CA VAL A 432 20.38 -6.56 4.59
C VAL A 432 20.83 -8.02 4.75
N LYS A 433 20.14 -8.80 5.58
CA LYS A 433 20.39 -10.25 5.69
C LYS A 433 20.15 -10.95 4.35
N ALA A 434 19.10 -10.57 3.62
CA ALA A 434 18.85 -11.08 2.27
C ALA A 434 19.94 -10.65 1.27
N LEU A 435 20.38 -9.38 1.29
CA LEU A 435 21.48 -8.88 0.46
C LEU A 435 22.79 -9.66 0.64
N ARG A 436 23.06 -10.16 1.86
CA ARG A 436 24.29 -10.90 2.22
C ARG A 436 24.15 -12.42 2.10
N ALA A 437 22.96 -12.93 1.84
CA ALA A 437 22.72 -14.37 1.77
C ALA A 437 23.32 -14.98 0.49
N ALA A 438 23.98 -16.12 0.64
CA ALA A 438 24.61 -16.82 -0.49
C ALA A 438 23.60 -17.36 -1.52
N ASN A 439 22.39 -17.67 -1.08
CA ASN A 439 21.29 -18.19 -1.90
C ASN A 439 20.27 -17.12 -2.30
N LYS A 440 20.62 -15.83 -2.22
CA LYS A 440 19.67 -14.75 -2.55
C LYS A 440 19.24 -14.72 -4.02
N GLY A 441 19.93 -15.42 -4.92
CA GLY A 441 19.62 -15.37 -6.35
C GLY A 441 19.76 -13.94 -6.91
N ASN A 442 18.82 -13.53 -7.75
CA ASN A 442 18.84 -12.24 -8.44
C ASN A 442 17.97 -11.19 -7.72
N LEU A 443 18.36 -10.87 -6.47
CA LEU A 443 17.74 -9.81 -5.68
C LEU A 443 18.14 -8.44 -6.25
N ILE A 444 17.19 -7.75 -6.90
CA ILE A 444 17.44 -6.48 -7.59
C ILE A 444 16.79 -5.28 -6.90
N GLY A 445 15.86 -5.52 -5.98
CA GLY A 445 15.03 -4.44 -5.43
C GLY A 445 14.65 -4.61 -3.97
N PHE A 446 14.17 -3.51 -3.42
CA PHE A 446 13.55 -3.40 -2.11
C PHE A 446 12.17 -2.74 -2.24
N GLY A 447 11.26 -2.94 -1.31
CA GLY A 447 9.99 -2.21 -1.35
C GLY A 447 9.09 -2.43 -0.16
N SER A 448 7.90 -1.82 -0.25
CA SER A 448 6.80 -2.10 0.65
C SER A 448 5.46 -2.06 -0.09
N ALA A 449 4.57 -2.96 0.29
CA ALA A 449 3.26 -3.18 -0.32
C ALA A 449 2.15 -3.10 0.74
N PRO A 450 1.96 -1.93 1.39
CA PRO A 450 0.91 -1.78 2.39
C PRO A 450 -0.48 -1.91 1.75
N GLU A 451 -1.39 -2.66 2.36
CA GLU A 451 -2.78 -2.69 1.86
C GLU A 451 -3.48 -1.35 2.05
N GLY A 452 -3.18 -0.61 3.12
CA GLY A 452 -3.62 0.77 3.31
C GLY A 452 -2.53 1.67 3.87
N LEU A 453 -2.58 2.96 3.51
CA LEU A 453 -1.64 4.00 3.92
C LEU A 453 -2.16 4.81 5.11
N GLU A 454 -1.46 5.90 5.44
CA GLU A 454 -1.94 6.93 6.37
C GLU A 454 -2.10 6.41 7.82
N ASN A 455 -1.15 5.58 8.25
CA ASN A 455 -1.02 5.02 9.59
C ASN A 455 0.45 4.65 9.86
N ASN A 456 0.82 4.37 11.12
CA ASN A 456 2.14 3.84 11.50
C ASN A 456 3.34 4.51 10.77
N GLU A 457 3.35 5.85 10.68
CA GLU A 457 4.28 6.61 9.82
C GLU A 457 5.76 6.30 10.08
N VAL A 458 6.11 5.98 11.34
CA VAL A 458 7.45 5.54 11.75
C VAL A 458 7.95 4.33 10.94
N VAL A 459 7.07 3.41 10.56
CA VAL A 459 7.42 2.22 9.77
C VAL A 459 7.81 2.65 8.35
N TYR A 460 7.06 3.55 7.73
CA TYR A 460 7.32 3.96 6.34
C TYR A 460 8.57 4.83 6.22
N GLU A 461 8.85 5.68 7.21
CA GLU A 461 10.11 6.44 7.31
C GLU A 461 11.31 5.49 7.44
N LEU A 462 11.22 4.45 8.28
CA LEU A 462 12.28 3.45 8.42
C LEU A 462 12.47 2.64 7.13
N LEU A 463 11.38 2.25 6.47
CA LEU A 463 11.45 1.50 5.22
C LEU A 463 12.03 2.34 4.08
N ALA A 464 11.73 3.64 4.01
CA ALA A 464 12.38 4.55 3.06
C ALA A 464 13.91 4.53 3.23
N ASP A 465 14.39 4.63 4.47
CA ASP A 465 15.83 4.60 4.78
C ASP A 465 16.47 3.24 4.45
N MET A 466 15.76 2.14 4.70
CA MET A 466 16.22 0.79 4.35
C MET A 466 16.35 0.58 2.83
N GLY A 467 15.60 1.33 2.02
CA GLY A 467 15.75 1.35 0.57
C GLY A 467 17.09 1.90 0.07
N TRP A 468 17.85 2.57 0.94
CA TRP A 468 19.16 3.14 0.66
C TRP A 468 20.30 2.55 1.48
N SER A 469 20.03 1.55 2.33
CA SER A 469 21.03 1.01 3.26
C SER A 469 21.55 -0.38 2.87
N SER A 470 22.88 -0.52 2.80
CA SER A 470 23.59 -1.82 2.70
C SER A 470 23.85 -2.50 4.06
N ASP A 471 23.54 -1.80 5.15
CA ASP A 471 23.82 -2.17 6.52
C ASP A 471 22.56 -2.09 7.39
N SER A 472 22.53 -2.82 8.50
CA SER A 472 21.40 -2.71 9.42
C SER A 472 21.40 -1.32 10.07
N ILE A 473 20.21 -0.73 10.20
CA ILE A 473 20.05 0.57 10.86
C ILE A 473 20.07 0.37 12.38
N ASP A 474 20.87 1.18 13.08
CA ASP A 474 20.81 1.27 14.53
C ASP A 474 19.57 2.07 14.95
N LEU A 475 18.60 1.39 15.56
CA LEU A 475 17.33 2.00 15.90
C LEU A 475 17.40 2.97 17.09
N ASP A 476 18.42 2.90 17.95
CA ASP A 476 18.55 3.84 19.06
C ASP A 476 18.96 5.22 18.50
N ASP A 477 19.96 5.25 17.62
CA ASP A 477 20.40 6.48 16.93
C ASP A 477 19.32 6.97 15.94
N TRP A 478 18.72 6.06 15.16
CA TRP A 478 17.69 6.41 14.19
C TRP A 478 16.46 7.02 14.84
N MET A 479 16.01 6.48 15.99
CA MET A 479 14.83 6.99 16.69
C MET A 479 15.03 8.41 17.20
N LYS A 480 16.24 8.74 17.66
CA LYS A 480 16.58 10.11 18.05
C LYS A 480 16.45 11.07 16.87
N ILE A 481 17.03 10.72 15.72
CA ILE A 481 16.94 11.54 14.49
C ILE A 481 15.49 11.70 14.07
N TYR A 482 14.72 10.60 14.04
CA TYR A 482 13.30 10.59 13.71
C TYR A 482 12.51 11.53 14.62
N CYS A 483 12.68 11.43 15.94
CA CYS A 483 11.95 12.24 16.92
C CYS A 483 12.33 13.72 16.87
N GLU A 484 13.62 14.04 16.76
CA GLU A 484 14.06 15.43 16.59
C GLU A 484 13.48 16.05 15.31
N ALA A 485 13.46 15.29 14.21
CA ALA A 485 12.91 15.75 12.94
C ALA A 485 11.38 15.90 12.97
N ARG A 486 10.67 14.95 13.60
CA ARG A 486 9.22 14.91 13.67
C ARG A 486 8.64 15.87 14.70
N TYR A 487 9.27 16.00 15.86
CA TYR A 487 8.70 16.71 17.01
C TYR A 487 9.47 17.97 17.39
N GLY A 488 10.70 18.14 16.89
CA GLY A 488 11.60 19.21 17.31
C GLY A 488 12.37 18.91 18.60
N GLY A 489 12.22 17.71 19.17
CA GLY A 489 12.94 17.29 20.37
C GLY A 489 12.79 15.80 20.65
N TYR A 490 13.64 15.29 21.55
CA TYR A 490 13.63 13.91 22.03
C TYR A 490 13.92 13.87 23.54
N PRO A 491 12.99 14.31 24.40
CA PRO A 491 13.19 14.30 25.85
C PRO A 491 13.34 12.87 26.38
N ASP A 492 14.00 12.69 27.53
CA ASP A 492 14.24 11.36 28.15
C ASP A 492 12.95 10.53 28.31
N ALA A 493 11.82 11.18 28.62
CA ALA A 493 10.52 10.51 28.72
C ALA A 493 10.03 9.97 27.36
N MET A 494 10.26 10.70 26.27
CA MET A 494 9.96 10.24 24.92
C MET A 494 10.91 9.12 24.48
N GLU A 495 12.19 9.19 24.84
CA GLU A 495 13.14 8.11 24.60
C GLU A 495 12.67 6.80 25.23
N GLU A 496 12.29 6.84 26.50
CA GLU A 496 11.76 5.67 27.20
C GLU A 496 10.42 5.21 26.62
N ALA A 497 9.55 6.14 26.21
CA ALA A 497 8.30 5.80 25.53
C ALA A 497 8.55 5.00 24.24
N TRP A 498 9.47 5.44 23.39
CA TRP A 498 9.80 4.74 22.14
C TRP A 498 10.51 3.41 22.35
N LYS A 499 11.35 3.28 23.38
CA LYS A 499 11.91 1.98 23.81
C LYS A 499 10.80 1.01 24.20
N LEU A 500 9.80 1.47 24.95
CA LEU A 500 8.65 0.65 25.32
C LEU A 500 7.75 0.33 24.13
N PHE A 501 7.51 1.27 23.21
CA PHE A 501 6.76 0.99 21.97
C PHE A 501 7.45 -0.09 21.12
N ARG A 502 8.78 0.00 20.95
CA ARG A 502 9.61 -1.02 20.28
C ARG A 502 9.54 -2.39 20.96
N LYS A 503 9.47 -2.43 22.29
CA LYS A 503 9.32 -3.66 23.07
C LYS A 503 7.92 -4.26 22.99
N THR A 504 6.91 -3.46 22.64
CA THR A 504 5.48 -3.82 22.70
C THR A 504 4.86 -3.82 21.31
N ALA A 505 4.10 -2.79 20.94
CA ALA A 505 3.34 -2.73 19.69
C ALA A 505 4.22 -2.82 18.42
N TYR A 506 5.47 -2.35 18.49
CA TYR A 506 6.45 -2.40 17.40
C TYR A 506 7.49 -3.54 17.51
N SER A 507 7.19 -4.57 18.32
CA SER A 507 7.98 -5.80 18.41
C SER A 507 7.47 -6.94 17.53
N SER A 508 6.29 -6.78 16.91
CA SER A 508 5.60 -7.83 16.14
C SER A 508 4.52 -7.28 15.21
N LEU A 509 4.26 -7.98 14.11
CA LEU A 509 3.18 -7.66 13.18
C LEU A 509 1.91 -8.46 13.51
N TYR A 510 0.78 -7.77 13.56
CA TYR A 510 -0.56 -8.35 13.63
C TYR A 510 -1.37 -7.91 12.41
N SER A 511 -1.96 -8.86 11.68
CA SER A 511 -2.80 -8.53 10.50
C SER A 511 -4.17 -7.95 10.87
N TYR A 512 -4.59 -8.09 12.14
CA TYR A 512 -5.90 -7.66 12.62
C TYR A 512 -5.81 -6.91 13.97
N PRO A 513 -5.11 -5.77 14.05
CA PRO A 513 -5.01 -5.01 15.29
C PRO A 513 -6.27 -4.15 15.44
N ARG A 514 -7.29 -4.78 16.01
CA ARG A 514 -8.66 -4.26 16.22
C ARG A 514 -9.09 -4.55 17.65
N PHE A 515 -9.99 -3.74 18.19
CA PHE A 515 -10.64 -4.00 19.47
C PHE A 515 -11.84 -4.92 19.33
N THR A 516 -12.27 -5.57 20.42
CA THR A 516 -13.45 -6.46 20.40
C THR A 516 -14.74 -5.66 20.18
N TRP A 517 -14.82 -4.43 20.67
CA TRP A 517 -15.98 -3.56 20.43
C TRP A 517 -16.09 -3.13 18.96
N GLN A 518 -15.02 -3.15 18.16
CA GLN A 518 -15.11 -2.91 16.70
C GLN A 518 -15.77 -4.08 15.97
N THR A 519 -15.68 -5.30 16.50
CA THR A 519 -16.22 -6.52 15.87
C THR A 519 -17.48 -7.04 16.57
N VAL A 520 -18.00 -6.28 17.55
CA VAL A 520 -19.09 -6.64 18.47
C VAL A 520 -18.76 -7.82 19.40
N ILE A 521 -18.27 -8.93 18.87
CA ILE A 521 -17.78 -10.10 19.59
C ILE A 521 -16.42 -10.51 19.05
N SER A 522 -15.69 -11.36 19.77
CA SER A 522 -14.38 -11.84 19.30
C SER A 522 -14.51 -12.58 17.96
N ASP A 523 -13.87 -12.04 16.92
CA ASP A 523 -13.78 -12.67 15.58
C ASP A 523 -12.98 -13.98 15.68
N GLN A 524 -13.67 -15.10 15.45
CA GLN A 524 -13.08 -16.44 15.55
C GLN A 524 -12.28 -16.84 14.31
N ARG A 525 -12.44 -16.14 13.18
CA ARG A 525 -11.69 -16.40 11.95
C ARG A 525 -10.42 -15.57 11.88
N ARG A 526 -10.53 -14.28 12.22
CA ARG A 526 -9.45 -13.31 12.13
C ARG A 526 -9.26 -12.69 13.50
N ILE A 527 -8.51 -13.44 14.32
CA ILE A 527 -8.31 -13.14 15.73
C ILE A 527 -7.75 -11.73 15.88
N SER A 528 -8.53 -10.86 16.51
CA SER A 528 -8.12 -9.50 16.81
C SER A 528 -7.02 -9.48 17.88
N LYS A 529 -5.92 -8.76 17.62
CA LYS A 529 -4.80 -8.67 18.55
C LYS A 529 -4.14 -7.29 18.53
N ILE A 530 -4.08 -6.65 19.69
CA ILE A 530 -3.44 -5.35 19.92
C ILE A 530 -2.62 -5.47 21.20
N ASP A 531 -1.55 -4.68 21.32
CA ASP A 531 -0.84 -4.59 22.59
C ASP A 531 -1.65 -3.75 23.59
N LEU A 532 -1.88 -4.32 24.77
CA LEU A 532 -2.60 -3.69 25.89
C LEU A 532 -1.83 -3.91 27.21
N SER A 533 -0.53 -4.20 27.11
CA SER A 533 0.34 -4.42 28.26
C SER A 533 0.53 -3.15 29.10
N ASP A 534 0.90 -3.32 30.37
CA ASP A 534 1.21 -2.18 31.23
C ASP A 534 2.38 -1.34 30.68
N ASP A 535 3.36 -1.99 30.04
CA ASP A 535 4.48 -1.34 29.35
C ASP A 535 3.99 -0.47 28.19
N TYR A 536 3.06 -0.98 27.36
CA TYR A 536 2.47 -0.20 26.26
C TYR A 536 1.67 1.01 26.78
N LEU A 537 0.85 0.80 27.80
CA LEU A 537 0.10 1.89 28.42
C LEU A 537 1.01 2.91 29.13
N GLN A 538 2.14 2.46 29.67
CA GLN A 538 3.17 3.33 30.24
C GLN A 538 3.88 4.14 29.16
N ALA A 539 4.17 3.55 28.00
CA ALA A 539 4.76 4.24 26.85
C ALA A 539 3.92 5.45 26.45
N ILE A 540 2.59 5.27 26.33
CA ILE A 540 1.67 6.37 25.99
C ILE A 540 1.67 7.46 27.06
N ARG A 541 1.70 7.10 28.35
CA ARG A 541 1.77 8.09 29.45
C ARG A 541 3.07 8.89 29.43
N LEU A 542 4.20 8.22 29.18
CA LEU A 542 5.51 8.86 29.06
C LEU A 542 5.55 9.81 27.86
N TYR A 543 5.05 9.35 26.71
CA TYR A 543 4.90 10.19 25.53
C TYR A 543 4.06 11.44 25.85
N ALA A 544 2.88 11.26 26.44
CA ALA A 544 1.98 12.36 26.80
C ALA A 544 2.59 13.35 27.80
N SER A 545 3.47 12.90 28.70
CA SER A 545 4.15 13.78 29.66
C SER A 545 5.09 14.79 29.01
N CYS A 546 5.43 14.61 27.72
CA CYS A 546 6.26 15.55 26.96
C CYS A 546 5.48 16.77 26.44
N ALA A 547 4.18 16.88 26.73
CA ALA A 547 3.30 17.87 26.11
C ALA A 547 3.73 19.31 26.39
N ASP A 548 4.24 19.61 27.58
CA ASP A 548 4.69 20.96 27.90
C ASP A 548 5.88 21.42 27.06
N GLU A 549 6.74 20.50 26.64
CA GLU A 549 7.90 20.78 25.79
C GLU A 549 7.55 20.77 24.29
N LEU A 550 6.66 19.87 23.86
CA LEU A 550 6.50 19.53 22.44
C LEU A 550 5.14 19.90 21.82
N LYS A 551 4.16 20.41 22.59
CA LYS A 551 2.82 20.76 22.07
C LYS A 551 2.79 21.82 20.98
N SER A 552 3.88 22.54 20.74
CA SER A 552 3.99 23.45 19.59
C SER A 552 4.19 22.73 18.26
N SER A 553 4.72 21.49 18.28
CA SER A 553 4.83 20.66 17.07
C SER A 553 3.45 20.11 16.68
N GLU A 554 3.06 20.32 15.43
CA GLU A 554 1.83 19.74 14.87
C GLU A 554 1.85 18.22 14.90
N LEU A 555 2.94 17.60 14.46
CA LEU A 555 3.09 16.15 14.43
C LEU A 555 3.06 15.54 15.85
N TYR A 556 3.64 16.22 16.85
CA TYR A 556 3.51 15.77 18.24
C TYR A 556 2.06 15.80 18.71
N ARG A 557 1.31 16.87 18.41
CA ARG A 557 -0.11 16.97 18.80
C ARG A 557 -0.94 15.87 18.15
N ASN A 558 -0.70 15.57 16.89
CA ASN A 558 -1.45 14.55 16.15
C ASN A 558 -1.17 13.15 16.70
N ASP A 559 0.09 12.81 16.94
CA ASP A 559 0.47 11.54 17.58
C ASP A 559 -0.05 11.43 19.01
N LEU A 560 -0.02 12.53 19.78
CA LEU A 560 -0.60 12.56 21.13
C LEU A 560 -2.11 12.24 21.11
N ILE A 561 -2.87 12.87 20.21
CA ILE A 561 -4.30 12.62 20.00
C ILE A 561 -4.53 11.13 19.67
N GLU A 562 -3.74 10.58 18.76
CA GLU A 562 -3.81 9.18 18.35
C GLU A 562 -3.51 8.22 19.51
N PHE A 563 -2.38 8.41 20.19
CA PHE A 563 -1.88 7.48 21.21
C PHE A 563 -2.79 7.51 22.43
N VAL A 564 -3.25 8.68 22.86
CA VAL A 564 -4.20 8.79 23.97
C VAL A 564 -5.55 8.20 23.61
N SER A 565 -5.99 8.32 22.36
CA SER A 565 -7.20 7.64 21.91
C SER A 565 -7.08 6.11 22.04
N TYR A 566 -5.92 5.52 21.71
CA TYR A 566 -5.66 4.11 21.96
C TYR A 566 -5.64 3.75 23.45
N TYR A 567 -5.08 4.62 24.29
CA TYR A 567 -5.07 4.42 25.75
C TYR A 567 -6.49 4.36 26.32
N VAL A 568 -7.35 5.32 25.96
CA VAL A 568 -8.74 5.37 26.43
C VAL A 568 -9.55 4.19 25.86
N ALA A 569 -9.35 3.86 24.58
CA ALA A 569 -9.98 2.69 23.95
C ALA A 569 -9.55 1.36 24.60
N ALA A 570 -8.31 1.24 25.08
CA ALA A 570 -7.85 0.09 25.85
C ALA A 570 -8.62 -0.07 27.17
N LYS A 571 -8.98 1.04 27.83
CA LYS A 571 -9.85 1.01 29.02
C LYS A 571 -11.29 0.64 28.65
N ALA A 572 -11.81 1.19 27.55
CA ALA A 572 -13.12 0.83 27.03
C ALA A 572 -13.22 -0.67 26.71
N GLU A 573 -12.18 -1.26 26.11
CA GLU A 573 -12.08 -2.69 25.80
C GLU A 573 -12.21 -3.57 27.05
N ASN A 574 -11.62 -3.16 28.18
CA ASN A 574 -11.73 -3.91 29.44
C ASN A 574 -13.18 -3.91 29.97
N PHE A 575 -13.84 -2.74 29.96
CA PHE A 575 -15.26 -2.66 30.32
C PHE A 575 -16.12 -3.45 29.35
N TYR A 576 -15.83 -3.41 28.06
CA TYR A 576 -16.60 -4.12 27.05
C TYR A 576 -16.50 -5.64 27.20
N LYS A 577 -15.28 -6.16 27.39
CA LYS A 577 -15.06 -7.58 27.67
C LYS A 577 -15.79 -8.02 28.94
N GLN A 578 -15.80 -7.19 29.97
CA GLN A 578 -16.54 -7.47 31.20
C GLN A 578 -18.06 -7.41 30.96
N ALA A 579 -18.55 -6.49 30.12
CA ALA A 579 -19.96 -6.43 29.73
C ALA A 579 -20.39 -7.72 29.01
N LEU A 580 -19.61 -8.19 28.03
CA LEU A 580 -19.88 -9.45 27.33
C LEU A 580 -19.90 -10.66 28.28
N LYS A 581 -18.95 -10.71 29.23
CA LYS A 581 -18.93 -11.74 30.26
C LYS A 581 -20.18 -11.69 31.14
N ASP A 582 -20.57 -10.51 31.62
CA ASP A 582 -21.76 -10.32 32.43
C ASP A 582 -23.05 -10.71 31.69
N ASP A 583 -23.15 -10.38 30.39
CA ASP A 583 -24.28 -10.80 29.53
C ASP A 583 -24.35 -12.33 29.43
N SER A 584 -23.22 -13.01 29.19
CA SER A 584 -23.15 -14.47 29.12
C SER A 584 -23.53 -15.17 30.43
N GLU A 585 -23.30 -14.51 31.57
CA GLU A 585 -23.64 -14.98 32.91
C GLU A 585 -25.05 -14.52 33.36
N ASN A 586 -25.85 -13.93 32.46
CA ASN A 586 -27.18 -13.37 32.72
C ASN A 586 -27.22 -12.27 33.79
N ARG A 587 -26.10 -11.58 34.03
CA ARG A 587 -26.00 -10.42 34.95
C ARG A 587 -26.36 -9.12 34.24
N VAL A 588 -27.59 -9.01 33.76
CA VAL A 588 -28.07 -7.93 32.88
C VAL A 588 -27.73 -6.52 33.40
N LEU A 589 -27.95 -6.24 34.69
CA LEU A 589 -27.65 -4.91 35.25
C LEU A 589 -26.15 -4.59 35.29
N ALA A 590 -25.29 -5.59 35.48
CA ALA A 590 -23.84 -5.41 35.46
C ALA A 590 -23.35 -5.21 34.03
N ALA A 591 -23.86 -6.03 33.09
CA ALA A 591 -23.60 -5.91 31.66
C ALA A 591 -23.91 -4.49 31.15
N GLN A 592 -25.10 -3.96 31.47
CA GLN A 592 -25.52 -2.62 31.05
C GLN A 592 -24.66 -1.50 31.65
N ARG A 593 -24.22 -1.63 32.92
CA ARG A 593 -23.31 -0.65 33.53
C ARG A 593 -21.95 -0.62 32.83
N ASN A 594 -21.37 -1.79 32.56
CA ASN A 594 -20.09 -1.91 31.88
C ASN A 594 -20.18 -1.45 30.42
N LEU A 595 -21.29 -1.74 29.74
CA LEU A 595 -21.57 -1.21 28.41
C LEU A 595 -21.65 0.33 28.44
N GLN A 596 -22.35 0.93 29.40
CA GLN A 596 -22.43 2.39 29.50
C GLN A 596 -21.04 3.02 29.71
N GLN A 597 -20.21 2.45 30.58
CA GLN A 597 -18.82 2.91 30.76
C GLN A 597 -17.99 2.79 29.47
N THR A 598 -18.20 1.71 28.71
CA THR A 598 -17.57 1.53 27.39
C THR A 598 -17.99 2.67 26.44
N VAL A 599 -19.29 2.93 26.33
CA VAL A 599 -19.85 3.96 25.45
C VAL A 599 -19.34 5.36 25.84
N ASP A 600 -19.34 5.69 27.13
CA ASP A 600 -18.86 7.00 27.60
C ASP A 600 -17.40 7.25 27.20
N LEU A 601 -16.54 6.24 27.35
CA LEU A 601 -15.13 6.32 26.95
C LEU A 601 -14.96 6.38 25.42
N LEU A 602 -15.74 5.62 24.66
CA LEU A 602 -15.67 5.65 23.20
C LEU A 602 -16.19 6.96 22.62
N MET A 603 -17.15 7.63 23.26
CA MET A 603 -17.57 8.98 22.89
C MET A 603 -16.46 10.00 23.13
N ASP A 604 -15.70 9.88 24.23
CA ASP A 604 -14.52 10.71 24.47
C ASP A 604 -13.44 10.49 23.40
N VAL A 605 -13.21 9.23 22.99
CA VAL A 605 -12.29 8.87 21.90
C VAL A 605 -12.74 9.45 20.56
N ASP A 606 -14.01 9.25 20.18
CA ASP A 606 -14.56 9.77 18.93
C ASP A 606 -14.40 11.30 18.82
N ARG A 607 -14.66 11.98 19.94
CA ARG A 607 -14.52 13.43 20.05
C ARG A 607 -13.06 13.90 19.97
N LEU A 608 -12.12 13.15 20.55
CA LEU A 608 -10.69 13.47 20.50
C LEU A 608 -10.14 13.29 19.07
N LEU A 609 -10.49 12.18 18.42
CA LEU A 609 -10.09 11.89 17.04
C LEU A 609 -10.71 12.85 16.01
N ALA A 610 -11.78 13.57 16.34
CA ALA A 610 -12.32 14.61 15.47
C ALA A 610 -11.31 15.73 15.18
N SER A 611 -10.25 15.84 16.00
CA SER A 611 -9.13 16.77 15.81
C SER A 611 -7.93 16.14 15.11
N HIS A 612 -7.93 14.83 14.83
CA HIS A 612 -6.87 14.17 14.08
C HIS A 612 -7.04 14.41 12.57
N PRO A 613 -5.99 14.77 11.81
CA PRO A 613 -6.15 15.11 10.39
C PRO A 613 -6.67 13.95 9.54
N LEU A 614 -6.23 12.72 9.85
CA LEU A 614 -6.48 11.54 9.00
C LEU A 614 -7.54 10.57 9.56
N TYR A 615 -7.85 10.62 10.86
CA TYR A 615 -8.62 9.54 11.52
C TYR A 615 -10.10 9.91 11.65
N ARG A 616 -10.70 10.29 10.52
CA ARG A 616 -12.06 10.84 10.45
C ARG A 616 -12.83 10.24 9.28
N LEU A 617 -14.02 9.72 9.56
CA LEU A 617 -14.92 9.18 8.54
C LEU A 617 -15.35 10.25 7.52
N GLU A 618 -15.41 11.51 7.95
CA GLU A 618 -15.77 12.66 7.10
C GLU A 618 -14.89 12.77 5.87
N GLU A 619 -13.57 12.74 6.02
CA GLU A 619 -12.62 12.83 4.90
C GLU A 619 -12.85 11.72 3.86
N TRP A 620 -13.07 10.49 4.33
CA TRP A 620 -13.34 9.33 3.48
C TRP A 620 -14.66 9.43 2.72
N VAL A 621 -15.73 9.85 3.41
CA VAL A 621 -17.06 10.04 2.81
C VAL A 621 -17.04 11.20 1.82
N GLU A 622 -16.38 12.30 2.14
CA GLU A 622 -16.29 13.46 1.25
C GLU A 622 -15.54 13.13 -0.04
N LEU A 623 -14.40 12.42 0.02
CA LEU A 623 -13.70 11.94 -1.18
C LEU A 623 -14.62 11.09 -2.07
N ALA A 624 -15.34 10.14 -1.48
CA ALA A 624 -16.27 9.28 -2.21
C ALA A 624 -17.41 10.07 -2.87
N ARG A 625 -18.04 10.99 -2.14
CA ARG A 625 -19.13 11.83 -2.66
C ARG A 625 -18.63 12.85 -3.70
N ASN A 626 -17.39 13.34 -3.58
CA ASN A 626 -16.81 14.27 -4.55
C ASN A 626 -16.45 13.59 -5.88
N SER A 627 -16.27 12.26 -5.86
CA SER A 627 -16.06 11.46 -7.07
C SER A 627 -17.34 11.25 -7.90
N GLY A 628 -18.53 11.46 -7.31
CA GLY A 628 -19.83 11.30 -7.98
C GLY A 628 -20.32 12.58 -8.68
N THR A 629 -20.88 12.45 -9.89
CA THR A 629 -21.38 13.59 -10.68
C THR A 629 -22.88 13.85 -10.52
N THR A 630 -23.63 12.84 -10.05
CA THR A 630 -25.07 12.92 -9.75
C THR A 630 -25.34 12.54 -8.31
N LEU A 631 -26.49 12.95 -7.74
CA LEU A 631 -26.83 12.60 -6.36
C LEU A 631 -26.84 11.07 -6.16
N GLN A 632 -27.35 10.31 -7.14
CA GLN A 632 -27.37 8.85 -7.12
C GLN A 632 -25.95 8.27 -7.07
N GLU A 633 -25.01 8.78 -7.86
CA GLU A 633 -23.61 8.35 -7.80
C GLU A 633 -22.95 8.73 -6.47
N LYS A 634 -23.23 9.93 -5.95
CA LYS A 634 -22.68 10.36 -4.65
C LYS A 634 -23.12 9.41 -3.53
N ASP A 635 -24.41 9.09 -3.50
CA ASP A 635 -24.98 8.18 -2.48
C ASP A 635 -24.46 6.75 -2.67
N ALA A 636 -24.30 6.27 -3.91
CA ALA A 636 -23.75 4.95 -4.20
C ALA A 636 -22.25 4.84 -3.82
N TYR A 637 -21.44 5.86 -4.11
CA TYR A 637 -20.03 5.87 -3.76
C TYR A 637 -19.81 6.01 -2.26
N GLU A 638 -20.63 6.80 -1.57
CA GLU A 638 -20.61 6.83 -0.11
C GLU A 638 -20.96 5.46 0.49
N ALA A 639 -22.03 4.81 -0.01
CA ALA A 639 -22.40 3.47 0.44
C ALA A 639 -21.27 2.47 0.22
N ASN A 640 -20.65 2.48 -0.97
CA ASN A 640 -19.51 1.61 -1.27
C ASN A 640 -18.30 1.89 -0.37
N ALA A 641 -17.99 3.17 -0.12
CA ALA A 641 -16.90 3.61 0.75
C ALA A 641 -17.11 3.13 2.19
N LYS A 642 -18.32 3.30 2.73
CA LYS A 642 -18.69 2.83 4.08
C LYS A 642 -18.70 1.31 4.15
N ARG A 643 -19.24 0.63 3.13
CA ARG A 643 -19.28 -0.83 3.07
C ARG A 643 -17.87 -1.41 3.15
N LEU A 644 -16.93 -0.92 2.36
CA LEU A 644 -15.57 -1.44 2.32
C LEU A 644 -14.91 -1.48 3.71
N ILE A 645 -15.06 -0.41 4.51
CA ILE A 645 -14.41 -0.30 5.83
C ILE A 645 -15.24 -0.93 6.98
N THR A 646 -16.41 -1.48 6.67
CA THR A 646 -17.33 -2.10 7.63
C THR A 646 -17.66 -3.54 7.23
N SER A 647 -18.85 -3.80 6.69
CA SER A 647 -19.32 -5.14 6.38
C SER A 647 -18.56 -5.82 5.25
N TRP A 648 -17.95 -5.03 4.36
CA TRP A 648 -17.15 -5.43 3.20
C TRP A 648 -17.98 -6.21 2.16
N GLY A 649 -18.51 -7.36 2.56
CA GLY A 649 -19.31 -8.31 1.80
C GLY A 649 -18.90 -9.75 2.12
N GLY A 650 -19.72 -10.72 1.69
CA GLY A 650 -19.44 -12.14 1.90
C GLY A 650 -19.19 -12.47 3.37
N ILE A 651 -18.03 -13.06 3.68
CA ILE A 651 -17.62 -13.37 5.05
C ILE A 651 -16.61 -12.36 5.63
N GLN A 652 -16.42 -11.21 4.99
CA GLN A 652 -15.29 -10.32 5.28
C GLN A 652 -15.57 -9.20 6.29
N GLU A 653 -16.69 -9.25 7.02
CA GLU A 653 -17.10 -8.29 8.07
C GLU A 653 -15.93 -7.71 8.90
N ASP A 654 -15.85 -6.40 9.03
CA ASP A 654 -14.84 -5.65 9.77
C ASP A 654 -13.37 -5.89 9.34
N TYR A 655 -13.10 -6.53 8.18
CA TYR A 655 -11.74 -6.78 7.71
C TYR A 655 -10.92 -5.48 7.62
N ALA A 656 -11.54 -4.40 7.17
CA ALA A 656 -10.90 -3.10 6.99
C ALA A 656 -11.39 -2.06 8.02
N ALA A 657 -11.77 -2.54 9.21
CA ALA A 657 -12.24 -1.71 10.31
C ALA A 657 -11.24 -0.60 10.63
N ARG A 658 -11.75 0.64 10.70
CA ARG A 658 -10.96 1.84 11.00
C ARG A 658 -11.17 2.29 12.43
N PHE A 659 -10.18 2.99 12.97
CA PHE A 659 -10.27 3.62 14.27
C PHE A 659 -10.45 5.13 14.06
N TRP A 660 -11.66 5.52 13.63
CA TRP A 660 -11.97 6.88 13.17
C TRP A 660 -13.09 7.54 13.96
N SER A 661 -12.97 8.85 14.14
CA SER A 661 -14.10 9.71 14.52
C SER A 661 -15.24 9.58 13.50
N GLY A 662 -16.48 9.66 13.96
CA GLY A 662 -17.68 9.38 13.18
C GLY A 662 -17.98 7.88 13.10
N LEU A 663 -16.98 7.04 12.78
CA LEU A 663 -17.18 5.58 12.72
C LEU A 663 -17.36 4.97 14.12
N ILE A 664 -16.60 5.46 15.13
CA ILE A 664 -16.76 5.04 16.52
C ILE A 664 -18.15 5.40 17.03
N LYS A 665 -18.54 6.67 16.93
CA LYS A 665 -19.83 7.15 17.43
C LYS A 665 -21.03 6.62 16.65
N ASP A 666 -20.98 6.64 15.32
CA ASP A 666 -22.16 6.42 14.49
C ASP A 666 -22.27 4.99 13.95
N TYR A 667 -21.19 4.19 13.99
CA TYR A 667 -21.20 2.78 13.56
C TYR A 667 -20.93 1.79 14.70
N TYR A 668 -19.78 1.88 15.38
CA TYR A 668 -19.40 0.88 16.38
C TYR A 668 -20.25 0.95 17.67
N ILE A 669 -20.47 2.14 18.23
CA ILE A 669 -21.28 2.31 19.46
C ILE A 669 -22.71 1.77 19.28
N PRO A 670 -23.46 2.11 18.22
CA PRO A 670 -24.80 1.58 18.03
C PRO A 670 -24.83 0.06 17.87
N ARG A 671 -23.85 -0.55 17.18
CA ARG A 671 -23.74 -2.01 17.03
C ARG A 671 -23.59 -2.71 18.38
N ILE A 672 -22.66 -2.24 19.20
CA ILE A 672 -22.46 -2.83 20.53
C ILE A 672 -23.66 -2.58 21.43
N GLN A 673 -24.36 -1.44 21.34
CA GLN A 673 -25.58 -1.22 22.11
C GLN A 673 -26.70 -2.17 21.68
N LEU A 674 -26.92 -2.32 20.37
CA LEU A 674 -27.92 -3.23 19.81
C LEU A 674 -27.68 -4.68 20.24
N TYR A 675 -26.41 -5.10 20.34
CA TYR A 675 -26.02 -6.44 20.81
C TYR A 675 -26.56 -6.75 22.22
N PHE A 676 -26.65 -5.76 23.11
CA PHE A 676 -27.15 -5.97 24.49
C PHE A 676 -28.68 -5.81 24.62
N THR A 677 -29.40 -5.79 23.50
CA THR A 677 -30.86 -5.77 23.47
C THR A 677 -31.45 -7.13 23.03
N LYS A 678 -32.78 -7.21 23.02
CA LYS A 678 -33.50 -8.37 22.47
C LYS A 678 -33.40 -8.48 20.94
N ASP A 679 -33.00 -7.40 20.28
CA ASP A 679 -32.89 -7.29 18.82
C ASP A 679 -31.46 -7.52 18.31
N ARG A 680 -30.58 -8.16 19.10
CA ARG A 680 -29.18 -8.43 18.71
C ARG A 680 -29.01 -9.19 17.40
N ASN A 681 -30.02 -9.94 16.97
CA ASN A 681 -30.05 -10.65 15.70
C ASN A 681 -30.26 -9.73 14.49
N LYS A 682 -30.65 -8.46 14.69
CA LYS A 682 -30.87 -7.46 13.64
C LYS A 682 -29.66 -6.59 13.33
N ILE A 683 -28.49 -6.88 13.91
CA ILE A 683 -27.28 -6.10 13.69
C ILE A 683 -26.96 -5.96 12.20
N ARG A 684 -27.07 -7.04 11.42
CA ARG A 684 -26.84 -7.02 9.96
C ARG A 684 -27.82 -6.14 9.19
N GLU A 685 -29.09 -6.17 9.57
CA GLU A 685 -30.12 -5.32 8.96
C GLU A 685 -29.82 -3.84 9.25
N TRP A 686 -29.39 -3.55 10.48
CA TRP A 686 -29.00 -2.21 10.90
C TRP A 686 -27.73 -1.72 10.20
N GLU A 687 -26.70 -2.58 10.07
CA GLU A 687 -25.46 -2.27 9.37
C GLU A 687 -25.74 -1.88 7.91
N GLU A 688 -26.56 -2.67 7.21
CA GLU A 688 -26.96 -2.37 5.83
C GLU A 688 -27.73 -1.05 5.72
N GLN A 689 -28.63 -0.78 6.66
CA GLN A 689 -29.36 0.48 6.71
C GLN A 689 -28.41 1.68 6.94
N TRP A 690 -27.41 1.54 7.81
CA TRP A 690 -26.41 2.59 8.05
C TRP A 690 -25.53 2.83 6.82
N ILE A 691 -25.10 1.77 6.16
CA ILE A 691 -24.29 1.84 4.93
C ILE A 691 -25.04 2.58 3.83
N THR A 692 -26.32 2.27 3.62
CA THR A 692 -27.11 2.83 2.52
C THR A 692 -27.73 4.19 2.82
N SER A 693 -27.71 4.64 4.08
CA SER A 693 -28.21 5.97 4.47
C SER A 693 -27.12 7.03 4.37
N PRO A 694 -27.33 8.18 3.70
CA PRO A 694 -26.35 9.26 3.68
C PRO A 694 -25.94 9.71 5.09
N TRP A 695 -24.63 9.82 5.30
CA TRP A 695 -24.00 10.18 6.56
C TRP A 695 -23.56 11.65 6.54
N SER A 696 -23.58 12.27 7.71
CA SER A 696 -23.08 13.63 7.93
C SER A 696 -22.41 13.71 9.28
N ASN A 697 -21.26 14.37 9.35
CA ASN A 697 -20.55 14.55 10.62
C ASN A 697 -21.39 15.37 11.61
N SER A 698 -21.51 14.88 12.84
CA SER A 698 -22.15 15.58 13.95
C SER A 698 -21.27 15.62 15.20
N THR A 699 -19.99 15.22 15.09
CA THR A 699 -19.03 15.25 16.19
C THR A 699 -18.38 16.63 16.27
N THR A 700 -18.46 17.25 17.44
CA THR A 700 -17.78 18.52 17.72
C THR A 700 -16.49 18.24 18.49
N PRO A 701 -15.30 18.62 17.98
CA PRO A 701 -14.04 18.37 18.67
C PRO A 701 -13.96 19.02 20.05
N PHE A 702 -12.92 18.68 20.82
CA PHE A 702 -12.57 19.44 22.02
C PHE A 702 -11.99 20.81 21.62
N ASP A 703 -12.25 21.83 22.44
CA ASP A 703 -11.72 23.19 22.19
C ASP A 703 -10.18 23.21 22.26
N ASP A 704 -9.62 22.47 23.22
CA ASP A 704 -8.19 22.15 23.31
C ASP A 704 -8.01 20.61 23.33
N PRO A 705 -7.71 19.99 22.18
CA PRO A 705 -7.52 18.55 22.08
C PRO A 705 -6.32 18.02 22.88
N VAL A 706 -5.27 18.84 23.09
CA VAL A 706 -4.09 18.46 23.85
C VAL A 706 -4.43 18.40 25.33
N GLU A 707 -5.07 19.45 25.87
CA GLU A 707 -5.53 19.48 27.26
C GLU A 707 -6.54 18.35 27.52
N ALA A 708 -7.47 18.13 26.58
CA ALA A 708 -8.44 17.04 26.67
C ALA A 708 -7.76 15.67 26.71
N ALA A 709 -6.76 15.42 25.86
CA ALA A 709 -5.99 14.18 25.88
C ALA A 709 -5.33 13.93 27.24
N LEU A 710 -4.66 14.93 27.80
CA LEU A 710 -4.02 14.83 29.12
C LEU A 710 -5.05 14.56 30.24
N SER A 711 -6.18 15.27 30.23
CA SER A 711 -7.25 15.07 31.21
C SER A 711 -7.88 13.67 31.11
N LEU A 712 -8.02 13.12 29.91
CA LEU A 712 -8.54 11.77 29.70
C LEU A 712 -7.61 10.69 30.27
N ILE A 713 -6.29 10.86 30.18
CA ILE A 713 -5.34 9.96 30.86
C ILE A 713 -5.60 10.00 32.38
N GLU A 714 -5.68 11.18 32.98
CA GLU A 714 -5.88 11.31 34.44
C GLU A 714 -7.21 10.75 34.91
N LYS A 715 -8.28 10.98 34.14
CA LYS A 715 -9.65 10.50 34.42
C LYS A 715 -9.71 8.97 34.41
N THR A 716 -9.03 8.33 33.47
CA THR A 716 -9.12 6.88 33.23
C THR A 716 -8.05 6.06 33.97
N ASN A 717 -7.11 6.72 34.64
CA ASN A 717 -6.11 6.09 35.50
C ASN A 717 -6.59 5.87 36.94
N LYS A 718 -7.70 6.52 37.33
CA LYS A 718 -8.40 6.30 38.60
C LYS A 718 -9.41 5.16 38.45
#